data_AF-A0A1G2YPY8-F1
#
_entry.id   AF-A0A1G2YPY8-F1
#
_cell.length_a   1.000
_cell.length_b   1.000
_cell.length_c   1.000
_cell.angle_alpha   90.00
_cell.angle_beta   90.00
_cell.angle_gamma   90.00
#
_symmetry.space_group_name_H-M   'P 1'
#
loop_
_entity.id
_entity.type
_entity.pdbx_description
1 polymer ?
#
loop_
_entity_poly.entity_id
_entity_poly.type
_entity_poly.pdbx_seq_one_letter_code
_entity_poly.pdbx_strand_id
1 'polypeptide(L)'
;MSTNSSVHLLLVVLLVAIMPNILLATTVYDFVTNAPSATWANSKASITWGNSVTSDGAAYYTSTQLEDGTNLTNMLFNHPDYRGDVTNNHYVKGTYTNITIPDNPGMVKFSATVGFASGASGTDGTTFSISIYKNNKYYQLAAVDVKYDGLLNTLSADLTAYKGQMLTFILQVDAYANPNADWATWKEAKIVTCGTTIYDLIANAPSVTWQNSKAVVTWGNPVTQDGAAYYADSVQLENGTTYARTLFTHPDYRSDVTTGNHYMAGIFYNVTVPNTYDAVKFIARLGFANGAQGTDGVGAELYVVSGGVGASIYYTTATYDGKLDFMSADLSAYKGQTIEIHLVAYALTTTANDWACWTEAQIVGYTPETVYDFVANAGKASYSTGAGAIPWGNANANGHCYINTSSLLEDSQSYTYLFTHPDYGAASSHFINATFTNVIVPNNVADVQFTAKVGFASGASGTDGVTFNVYVIRDAQYTLLCTKTKTYDGTLATITGNLSGYQGQNITIMLAVSPGATVTNDWASWATAKITAKLPMQLHVSDWGAVANDGTDDLAAMNTIANKAKVMQPAEIYFDDGTYNLSNVWSITGLHNINIKGYSHDTPTNIINSNPAAGTFLLYGCRNINTRNFVIDYNPLPFTQGTISNLSGNTFTLTLDSGYPQLDEARFTSDLSKCLGIYKDPSASVVGRITAGSDGYTGITAAPVKLSTGVYRVSVSGVTGVANGQKFTYHAVGGQACGTCYEPNSHIVWDNVFLYSSPFMGFVATDIEKLFVRNCNVIIKPGTNRLQSANADGVHTVDCKNGPDVISSTFEAQGDDGVNVAGSGGRILAQTSSTRLSIYTYGRTYSIGERLVLFTPSTGTLGYASGVTVTVRHTPVTINGYLCEDVEFSSTPAATITVGWDNDKMFSIDWTGNNYLIKDCVFKNSRGRGVLGNGFYGVITDNIFNGLSDNAIRVANGSYWDEGLVSKGIAIKNNTITDCSLSAGNVAWYYSGQIFVAALKGNTEDPSTSIIQGSISITNNTITNWPRNAIYVCSSDSVTISGNTMTNYYPSSGPKSSNSWRGIMFFDNCTNVAVTSNTVVDQRPASGTYLINGVLFRKGFTGNLIDSGNSFTDNYAGSNIRDVTSY
;
A
#
# COMPACT_ATOMS: atom_id res chain seq x y z
N MET A 1 -81.22 -29.65 -32.38
CA MET A 1 -79.84 -29.75 -31.85
C MET A 1 -79.58 -28.45 -31.10
N SER A 2 -80.17 -28.21 -29.92
CA SER A 2 -79.68 -28.57 -28.55
C SER A 2 -78.24 -28.14 -28.30
N THR A 3 -77.82 -27.46 -27.25
CA THR A 3 -78.38 -26.80 -26.05
C THR A 3 -77.15 -26.24 -25.30
N ASN A 4 -77.30 -25.11 -24.59
CA ASN A 4 -76.69 -24.82 -23.28
C ASN A 4 -75.16 -24.55 -23.10
N SER A 5 -74.90 -23.33 -22.61
CA SER A 5 -74.33 -23.02 -21.28
C SER A 5 -72.85 -22.63 -21.11
N SER A 6 -72.69 -21.37 -20.67
CA SER A 6 -71.94 -20.92 -19.47
C SER A 6 -70.44 -20.58 -19.54
N VAL A 7 -70.18 -19.27 -19.40
CA VAL A 7 -69.26 -18.58 -18.47
C VAL A 7 -67.81 -19.08 -18.35
N HIS A 8 -66.84 -18.23 -18.76
CA HIS A 8 -65.77 -17.77 -17.88
C HIS A 8 -65.11 -16.46 -18.35
N LEU A 9 -65.09 -15.52 -17.41
CA LEU A 9 -64.36 -14.27 -17.36
C LEU A 9 -62.85 -14.58 -17.26
N LEU A 10 -62.00 -13.99 -18.11
CA LEU A 10 -60.57 -13.90 -17.80
C LEU A 10 -60.09 -12.46 -18.06
N LEU A 11 -59.68 -11.82 -16.97
CA LEU A 11 -58.90 -10.60 -16.92
C LEU A 11 -57.73 -10.67 -17.92
N VAL A 12 -57.67 -9.71 -18.83
CA VAL A 12 -56.41 -9.31 -19.47
C VAL A 12 -55.70 -8.38 -18.47
N VAL A 13 -54.88 -8.95 -17.59
CA VAL A 13 -53.88 -8.17 -16.84
C VAL A 13 -52.77 -7.84 -17.83
N LEU A 14 -52.65 -6.56 -18.16
CA LEU A 14 -51.54 -5.98 -18.89
C LEU A 14 -50.29 -6.12 -18.02
N LEU A 15 -49.51 -7.19 -18.21
CA LEU A 15 -48.19 -7.32 -17.62
C LEU A 15 -47.23 -6.41 -18.41
N VAL A 16 -47.27 -5.11 -18.12
CA VAL A 16 -46.15 -4.23 -18.46
C VAL A 16 -45.06 -4.61 -17.48
N ALA A 17 -44.11 -5.45 -17.93
CA ALA A 17 -42.83 -5.56 -17.26
C ALA A 17 -42.22 -4.15 -17.23
N ILE A 18 -42.20 -3.54 -16.05
CA ILE A 18 -41.45 -2.33 -15.78
C ILE A 18 -39.98 -2.75 -15.93
N MET A 19 -39.45 -2.65 -17.14
CA MET A 19 -37.99 -2.62 -17.29
C MET A 19 -37.53 -1.40 -16.48
N PRO A 20 -36.57 -1.55 -15.55
CA PRO A 20 -35.95 -0.37 -14.96
C PRO A 20 -35.39 0.45 -16.12
N ASN A 21 -35.84 1.69 -16.27
CA ASN A 21 -35.19 2.65 -17.15
C ASN A 21 -33.73 2.74 -16.68
N ILE A 22 -32.83 2.12 -17.43
CA ILE A 22 -31.39 2.28 -17.24
C ILE A 22 -31.13 3.73 -17.65
N LEU A 23 -31.15 4.64 -16.68
CA LEU A 23 -30.65 6.00 -16.92
C LEU A 23 -29.14 5.87 -17.13
N LEU A 24 -28.72 6.07 -18.39
CA LEU A 24 -27.34 6.40 -18.71
C LEU A 24 -26.94 7.67 -17.92
N ALA A 25 -25.68 7.74 -17.52
CA ALA A 25 -25.15 8.91 -16.81
C ALA A 25 -25.49 10.19 -17.60
N THR A 26 -26.18 11.13 -16.95
CA THR A 26 -26.61 12.38 -17.59
C THR A 26 -25.56 13.45 -17.32
N THR A 27 -25.07 14.12 -18.37
CA THR A 27 -24.14 15.24 -18.22
C THR A 27 -24.86 16.45 -17.63
N VAL A 28 -24.33 16.94 -16.51
CA VAL A 28 -24.78 18.14 -15.80
C VAL A 28 -24.06 19.36 -16.32
N TYR A 29 -22.73 19.26 -16.44
CA TYR A 29 -21.87 20.33 -16.93
C TYR A 29 -20.68 19.73 -17.67
N ASP A 30 -20.27 20.36 -18.77
CA ASP A 30 -19.12 19.94 -19.58
C ASP A 30 -18.07 21.05 -19.58
N PHE A 31 -16.96 20.82 -18.89
CA PHE A 31 -15.87 21.78 -18.75
C PHE A 31 -15.10 21.97 -20.05
N VAL A 32 -14.98 20.93 -20.88
CA VAL A 32 -14.28 21.04 -22.18
C VAL A 32 -15.09 21.93 -23.12
N THR A 33 -16.39 21.68 -23.24
CA THR A 33 -17.28 22.50 -24.09
C THR A 33 -17.41 23.94 -23.58
N ASN A 34 -17.30 24.16 -22.27
CA ASN A 34 -17.38 25.50 -21.67
C ASN A 34 -16.01 26.15 -21.39
N ALA A 35 -14.89 25.53 -21.77
CA ALA A 35 -13.55 26.09 -21.55
C ALA A 35 -13.34 27.54 -22.05
N PRO A 36 -13.96 28.00 -23.17
CA PRO A 36 -13.88 29.38 -23.61
C PRO A 36 -14.52 30.41 -22.66
N SER A 37 -15.45 29.98 -21.79
CA SER A 37 -16.11 30.87 -20.82
C SER A 37 -15.43 30.90 -19.45
N ALA A 38 -14.42 30.05 -19.24
CA ALA A 38 -13.62 30.04 -18.03
C ALA A 38 -12.63 31.23 -17.97
N THR A 39 -12.28 31.63 -16.76
CA THR A 39 -11.16 32.57 -16.54
C THR A 39 -9.86 31.77 -16.44
N TRP A 40 -8.94 31.97 -17.38
CA TRP A 40 -7.65 31.27 -17.41
C TRP A 40 -6.54 32.08 -16.77
N ALA A 41 -5.66 31.43 -16.01
CA ALA A 41 -4.52 32.04 -15.36
C ALA A 41 -3.35 31.06 -15.18
N ASN A 42 -2.15 31.61 -14.97
CA ASN A 42 -0.93 30.89 -14.59
C ASN A 42 -0.38 31.41 -13.25
N SER A 43 0.86 31.03 -12.92
CA SER A 43 1.55 31.42 -11.70
C SER A 43 1.74 32.93 -11.47
N LYS A 44 1.53 33.79 -12.49
CA LYS A 44 1.76 35.25 -12.43
C LYS A 44 0.62 36.12 -12.95
N ALA A 45 -0.14 35.66 -13.94
CA ALA A 45 -1.06 36.50 -14.70
C ALA A 45 -2.24 35.72 -15.30
N SER A 46 -3.21 36.45 -15.83
CA SER A 46 -4.29 35.89 -16.64
C SER A 46 -3.81 35.46 -18.02
N ILE A 47 -4.32 34.33 -18.52
CA ILE A 47 -4.08 33.82 -19.86
C ILE A 47 -5.33 34.09 -20.73
N THR A 48 -5.12 34.45 -21.99
CA THR A 48 -6.21 34.58 -22.97
C THR A 48 -6.52 33.23 -23.60
N TRP A 49 -7.79 32.82 -23.58
CA TRP A 49 -8.25 31.62 -24.26
C TRP A 49 -7.93 31.64 -25.76
N GLY A 50 -7.47 30.51 -26.31
CA GLY A 50 -7.20 30.35 -27.74
C GLY A 50 -5.75 30.66 -28.16
N ASN A 51 -4.90 31.11 -27.25
CA ASN A 51 -3.48 31.32 -27.54
C ASN A 51 -2.74 29.99 -27.73
N SER A 52 -1.86 29.94 -28.74
CA SER A 52 -0.90 28.84 -28.93
C SER A 52 0.14 28.79 -27.81
N VAL A 53 0.90 27.69 -27.71
CA VAL A 53 1.97 27.50 -26.71
C VAL A 53 2.96 28.68 -26.72
N THR A 54 3.09 29.36 -25.58
CA THR A 54 4.09 30.41 -25.31
C THR A 54 4.75 30.15 -23.96
N SER A 55 5.78 30.91 -23.60
CA SER A 55 6.41 30.86 -22.26
C SER A 55 5.45 31.24 -21.12
N ASP A 56 4.33 31.91 -21.41
CA ASP A 56 3.30 32.23 -20.42
C ASP A 56 2.22 31.13 -20.27
N GLY A 57 2.42 29.97 -20.91
CA GLY A 57 1.47 28.87 -20.92
C GLY A 57 0.38 29.02 -21.99
N ALA A 58 -0.57 28.08 -22.02
CA ALA A 58 -1.64 28.04 -23.02
C ALA A 58 -2.92 27.33 -22.54
N ALA A 59 -4.06 27.74 -23.11
CA ALA A 59 -5.36 27.09 -22.98
C ALA A 59 -6.17 27.26 -24.28
N TYR A 60 -6.42 26.16 -25.01
CA TYR A 60 -7.14 26.19 -26.30
C TYR A 60 -7.68 24.81 -26.69
N TYR A 61 -8.44 24.72 -27.78
CA TYR A 61 -8.89 23.44 -28.34
C TYR A 61 -7.85 22.79 -29.25
N THR A 62 -7.61 21.49 -29.06
CA THR A 62 -6.75 20.71 -29.97
C THR A 62 -7.47 19.49 -30.55
N SER A 63 -6.99 19.06 -31.72
CA SER A 63 -7.33 17.78 -32.36
C SER A 63 -6.02 17.11 -32.76
N THR A 64 -5.47 16.32 -31.84
CA THR A 64 -4.19 15.64 -32.00
C THR A 64 -4.33 14.19 -31.56
N GLN A 65 -3.39 13.35 -31.98
CA GLN A 65 -3.21 12.03 -31.38
C GLN A 65 -2.73 12.21 -29.93
N LEU A 66 -3.30 11.45 -29.01
CA LEU A 66 -2.82 11.37 -27.63
C LEU A 66 -1.66 10.37 -27.52
N GLU A 67 -0.99 10.38 -26.38
CA GLU A 67 0.15 9.49 -26.11
C GLU A 67 -0.17 7.98 -26.23
N ASP A 68 -1.43 7.57 -25.99
CA ASP A 68 -1.90 6.19 -26.16
C ASP A 68 -2.21 5.80 -27.61
N GLY A 69 -1.94 6.71 -28.56
CA GLY A 69 -2.20 6.53 -29.97
C GLY A 69 -3.66 6.79 -30.37
N THR A 70 -4.55 7.16 -29.44
CA THR A 70 -5.93 7.49 -29.78
C THR A 70 -6.03 8.82 -30.53
N ASN A 71 -6.83 8.83 -31.58
CA ASN A 71 -7.13 10.04 -32.34
C ASN A 71 -8.44 10.64 -31.83
N LEU A 72 -8.40 11.88 -31.36
CA LEU A 72 -9.56 12.57 -30.81
C LEU A 72 -9.67 13.99 -31.36
N THR A 73 -10.89 14.51 -31.30
CA THR A 73 -11.24 15.86 -31.75
C THR A 73 -11.82 16.64 -30.58
N ASN A 74 -11.59 17.96 -30.55
CA ASN A 74 -12.14 18.92 -29.58
C ASN A 74 -11.78 18.64 -28.11
N MET A 75 -10.50 18.46 -27.81
CA MET A 75 -10.00 18.33 -26.44
C MET A 75 -9.53 19.68 -25.90
N LEU A 76 -9.61 19.87 -24.57
CA LEU A 76 -9.01 21.01 -23.90
C LEU A 76 -7.50 20.76 -23.76
N PHE A 77 -6.69 21.58 -24.42
CA PHE A 77 -5.24 21.57 -24.30
C PHE A 77 -4.79 22.62 -23.30
N ASN A 78 -3.86 22.24 -22.43
CA ASN A 78 -3.24 23.09 -21.44
C ASN A 78 -1.71 22.99 -21.52
N HIS A 79 -1.05 24.12 -21.30
CA HIS A 79 0.40 24.19 -21.13
C HIS A 79 0.71 25.10 -19.95
N PRO A 80 1.36 24.62 -18.88
CA PRO A 80 1.83 25.46 -17.77
C PRO A 80 2.82 26.53 -18.26
N ASP A 81 2.98 27.61 -17.49
CA ASP A 81 3.99 28.62 -17.84
C ASP A 81 5.43 28.07 -17.69
N TYR A 82 6.35 28.52 -18.53
CA TYR A 82 7.76 28.14 -18.46
C TYR A 82 8.65 29.33 -18.82
N ARG A 83 9.42 29.84 -17.86
CA ARG A 83 10.28 31.02 -18.07
C ARG A 83 11.76 30.77 -17.78
N GLY A 84 12.16 29.51 -17.73
CA GLY A 84 13.54 29.09 -17.53
C GLY A 84 14.00 29.13 -16.07
N ASP A 85 13.12 29.44 -15.13
CA ASP A 85 13.30 29.16 -13.71
C ASP A 85 12.89 27.70 -13.40
N VAL A 86 13.62 27.09 -12.45
CA VAL A 86 13.44 25.69 -12.02
C VAL A 86 12.69 25.60 -10.69
N THR A 87 11.84 26.58 -10.39
CA THR A 87 11.06 26.58 -9.14
C THR A 87 9.75 25.82 -9.34
N ASN A 88 9.42 24.89 -8.44
CA ASN A 88 8.19 24.08 -8.46
C ASN A 88 6.91 24.90 -8.17
N ASN A 89 6.51 25.78 -9.07
CA ASN A 89 5.28 26.57 -8.90
C ASN A 89 4.66 27.06 -10.22
N HIS A 90 4.97 26.39 -11.32
CA HIS A 90 4.42 26.68 -12.63
C HIS A 90 3.10 25.96 -12.83
N TYR A 91 2.08 26.66 -13.32
CA TYR A 91 0.77 26.06 -13.51
C TYR A 91 -0.04 26.77 -14.59
N VAL A 92 -1.07 26.09 -15.06
CA VAL A 92 -2.19 26.70 -15.80
C VAL A 92 -3.50 26.24 -15.18
N LYS A 93 -4.43 27.17 -14.95
CA LYS A 93 -5.73 26.88 -14.37
C LYS A 93 -6.87 27.61 -15.05
N GLY A 94 -8.01 26.93 -15.16
CA GLY A 94 -9.28 27.49 -15.63
C GLY A 94 -10.29 27.54 -14.49
N THR A 95 -10.84 28.73 -14.22
CA THR A 95 -11.87 28.94 -13.19
C THR A 95 -13.26 29.06 -13.81
N TYR A 96 -14.17 28.20 -13.37
CA TYR A 96 -15.56 28.08 -13.82
C TYR A 96 -16.48 28.46 -12.65
N THR A 97 -17.27 29.51 -12.82
CA THR A 97 -18.11 30.07 -11.73
C THR A 97 -19.59 29.72 -11.92
N ASN A 98 -20.35 29.78 -10.83
CA ASN A 98 -21.81 29.62 -10.81
C ASN A 98 -22.30 28.25 -11.32
N ILE A 99 -21.58 27.17 -11.01
CA ILE A 99 -21.98 25.82 -11.39
C ILE A 99 -22.86 25.24 -10.29
N THR A 100 -24.14 24.98 -10.60
CA THR A 100 -25.07 24.35 -9.67
C THR A 100 -24.95 22.83 -9.73
N ILE A 101 -24.67 22.21 -8.59
CA ILE A 101 -24.71 20.75 -8.46
C ILE A 101 -26.17 20.32 -8.34
N PRO A 102 -26.66 19.42 -9.21
CA PRO A 102 -28.06 19.07 -9.25
C PRO A 102 -28.46 18.38 -7.95
N ASP A 103 -29.62 18.79 -7.44
CA ASP A 103 -30.23 18.22 -6.25
C ASP A 103 -31.11 17.00 -6.58
N ASN A 104 -30.68 16.20 -7.57
CA ASN A 104 -31.43 15.06 -8.04
C ASN A 104 -31.03 13.77 -7.30
N PRO A 105 -31.90 12.75 -7.30
CA PRO A 105 -31.59 11.41 -6.82
C PRO A 105 -30.34 10.80 -7.49
N GLY A 106 -29.44 10.16 -6.72
CA GLY A 106 -28.20 9.52 -7.21
C GLY A 106 -26.88 10.17 -6.74
N MET A 107 -25.73 9.59 -7.08
CA MET A 107 -24.41 10.21 -6.88
C MET A 107 -24.17 11.26 -7.96
N VAL A 108 -23.55 12.39 -7.60
CA VAL A 108 -23.04 13.35 -8.58
C VAL A 108 -21.54 13.25 -8.55
N LYS A 109 -20.87 13.16 -9.70
CA LYS A 109 -19.41 13.11 -9.75
C LYS A 109 -18.84 14.00 -10.84
N PHE A 110 -17.62 14.46 -10.63
CA PHE A 110 -16.73 14.88 -11.71
C PHE A 110 -16.05 13.65 -12.31
N SER A 111 -15.82 13.66 -13.62
CA SER A 111 -15.06 12.65 -14.35
C SER A 111 -14.29 13.33 -15.46
N ALA A 112 -13.05 12.92 -15.70
CA ALA A 112 -12.22 13.34 -16.83
C ALA A 112 -11.24 12.23 -17.20
N THR A 113 -10.84 12.19 -18.46
CA THR A 113 -9.64 11.49 -18.93
C THR A 113 -8.57 12.54 -19.20
N VAL A 114 -7.37 12.34 -18.69
CA VAL A 114 -6.25 13.27 -18.77
C VAL A 114 -4.99 12.56 -19.27
N GLY A 115 -4.08 13.31 -19.87
CA GLY A 115 -2.88 12.78 -20.49
C GLY A 115 -2.17 13.84 -21.30
N PHE A 116 -1.22 13.42 -22.11
CA PHE A 116 -0.44 14.30 -22.97
C PHE A 116 -0.77 14.14 -24.45
N ALA A 117 -0.56 15.22 -25.21
CA ALA A 117 -0.51 15.15 -26.66
C ALA A 117 0.70 14.30 -27.12
N SER A 118 0.52 13.53 -28.19
CA SER A 118 1.59 12.74 -28.80
C SER A 118 2.80 13.62 -29.14
N GLY A 119 3.99 13.16 -28.77
CA GLY A 119 5.26 13.86 -28.96
C GLY A 119 5.79 14.61 -27.73
N ALA A 120 5.06 14.62 -26.62
CA ALA A 120 5.47 15.27 -25.36
C ALA A 120 6.59 14.53 -24.60
N SER A 121 7.50 13.81 -25.28
CA SER A 121 8.52 12.96 -24.65
C SER A 121 9.59 13.70 -23.82
N GLY A 122 9.56 15.03 -23.81
CA GLY A 122 10.44 15.87 -23.01
C GLY A 122 9.87 16.27 -21.64
N THR A 123 8.64 15.88 -21.31
CA THR A 123 8.01 16.21 -20.03
C THR A 123 8.64 15.38 -18.91
N ASP A 124 8.78 15.97 -17.73
CA ASP A 124 9.09 15.26 -16.49
C ASP A 124 7.83 14.86 -15.71
N GLY A 125 6.65 15.28 -16.16
CA GLY A 125 5.33 14.96 -15.61
C GLY A 125 4.56 16.20 -15.18
N THR A 126 3.26 16.02 -14.95
CA THR A 126 2.36 17.07 -14.45
C THR A 126 1.35 16.51 -13.47
N THR A 127 0.84 17.33 -12.56
CA THR A 127 -0.33 17.01 -11.74
C THR A 127 -1.57 17.68 -12.32
N PHE A 128 -2.56 16.87 -12.70
CA PHE A 128 -3.90 17.36 -13.05
C PHE A 128 -4.75 17.40 -11.78
N SER A 129 -5.39 18.52 -11.48
CA SER A 129 -6.26 18.63 -10.31
C SER A 129 -7.58 19.33 -10.60
N ILE A 130 -8.61 18.94 -9.85
CA ILE A 130 -9.87 19.64 -9.76
C ILE A 130 -10.11 20.08 -8.32
N SER A 131 -10.47 21.35 -8.15
CA SER A 131 -10.77 21.95 -6.84
C SER A 131 -12.09 22.72 -6.90
N ILE A 132 -12.68 22.94 -5.72
CA ILE A 132 -13.77 23.92 -5.54
C ILE A 132 -13.31 25.06 -4.64
N TYR A 133 -13.91 26.22 -4.85
CA TYR A 133 -13.79 27.37 -3.96
C TYR A 133 -15.12 27.67 -3.28
N LYS A 134 -15.14 27.60 -1.95
CA LYS A 134 -16.32 27.81 -1.10
C LYS A 134 -15.88 28.40 0.24
N ASN A 135 -16.70 29.27 0.86
CA ASN A 135 -16.43 29.84 2.19
C ASN A 135 -15.04 30.46 2.32
N ASN A 136 -14.56 31.12 1.28
CA ASN A 136 -13.22 31.69 1.16
C ASN A 136 -12.05 30.69 1.27
N LYS A 137 -12.30 29.40 1.07
CA LYS A 137 -11.31 28.32 1.14
C LYS A 137 -11.35 27.48 -0.15
N TYR A 138 -10.18 26.98 -0.55
CA TYR A 138 -10.04 26.01 -1.63
C TYR A 138 -10.10 24.60 -1.06
N TYR A 139 -10.83 23.72 -1.74
CA TYR A 139 -10.90 22.30 -1.42
C TYR A 139 -10.52 21.52 -2.68
N GLN A 140 -9.40 20.80 -2.64
CA GLN A 140 -9.00 19.94 -3.76
C GLN A 140 -9.85 18.67 -3.74
N LEU A 141 -10.64 18.48 -4.80
CA LEU A 141 -11.58 17.37 -4.91
C LEU A 141 -10.96 16.10 -5.49
N ALA A 142 -9.98 16.24 -6.38
CA ALA A 142 -9.15 15.14 -6.85
C ALA A 142 -7.89 15.70 -7.52
N ALA A 143 -6.82 14.91 -7.53
CA ALA A 143 -5.62 15.22 -8.31
C ALA A 143 -4.93 13.94 -8.78
N VAL A 144 -4.38 13.90 -9.98
CA VAL A 144 -3.64 12.76 -10.52
C VAL A 144 -2.34 13.21 -11.15
N ASP A 145 -1.24 12.56 -10.76
CA ASP A 145 0.07 12.72 -11.37
C ASP A 145 0.12 11.92 -12.67
N VAL A 146 0.59 12.56 -13.73
CA VAL A 146 0.58 12.02 -15.10
C VAL A 146 1.98 12.15 -15.70
N LYS A 147 2.45 11.08 -16.34
CA LYS A 147 3.75 11.01 -17.05
C LYS A 147 3.50 10.66 -18.51
N TYR A 148 4.41 11.07 -19.40
CA TYR A 148 4.35 10.66 -20.81
C TYR A 148 4.84 9.22 -20.96
N ASP A 149 3.94 8.27 -20.71
CA ASP A 149 4.22 6.83 -20.72
C ASP A 149 3.41 6.07 -21.79
N GLY A 150 2.69 6.81 -22.62
CA GLY A 150 1.88 6.26 -23.71
C GLY A 150 0.51 5.78 -23.24
N LEU A 151 0.01 6.30 -22.12
CA LEU A 151 -1.27 5.90 -21.51
C LEU A 151 -2.04 7.14 -21.05
N LEU A 152 -3.36 6.98 -20.88
CA LEU A 152 -4.22 8.05 -20.35
C LEU A 152 -4.66 7.71 -18.94
N ASN A 153 -4.83 8.74 -18.11
CA ASN A 153 -5.27 8.63 -16.73
C ASN A 153 -6.72 9.07 -16.59
N THR A 154 -7.41 8.56 -15.58
CA THR A 154 -8.75 9.03 -15.20
C THR A 154 -8.64 9.90 -13.96
N LEU A 155 -9.35 11.03 -13.95
CA LEU A 155 -9.51 11.91 -12.80
C LEU A 155 -10.99 12.04 -12.48
N SER A 156 -11.39 11.57 -11.30
CA SER A 156 -12.79 11.56 -10.87
C SER A 156 -12.91 12.03 -9.43
N ALA A 157 -14.02 12.69 -9.08
CA ALA A 157 -14.30 13.14 -7.72
C ALA A 157 -15.79 13.00 -7.39
N ASP A 158 -16.13 12.51 -6.21
CA ASP A 158 -17.52 12.49 -5.72
C ASP A 158 -17.95 13.90 -5.29
N LEU A 159 -19.02 14.41 -5.90
CA LEU A 159 -19.60 15.72 -5.64
C LEU A 159 -20.92 15.63 -4.85
N THR A 160 -21.34 14.44 -4.45
CA THR A 160 -22.64 14.18 -3.81
C THR A 160 -22.85 15.00 -2.53
N ALA A 161 -21.78 15.24 -1.78
CA ALA A 161 -21.82 16.09 -0.60
C ALA A 161 -22.26 17.54 -0.91
N TYR A 162 -22.09 17.99 -2.16
CA TYR A 162 -22.31 19.38 -2.60
C TYR A 162 -23.61 19.60 -3.38
N LYS A 163 -24.50 18.61 -3.46
CA LYS A 163 -25.80 18.76 -4.12
C LYS A 163 -26.58 19.99 -3.65
N GLY A 164 -27.27 20.62 -4.60
CA GLY A 164 -28.04 21.86 -4.39
C GLY A 164 -27.17 23.10 -4.24
N GLN A 165 -25.85 22.97 -4.07
CA GLN A 165 -24.95 24.11 -3.90
C GLN A 165 -24.52 24.68 -5.24
N MET A 166 -24.33 25.99 -5.27
CA MET A 166 -23.67 26.70 -6.37
C MET A 166 -22.20 26.89 -6.01
N LEU A 167 -21.31 26.37 -6.85
CA LEU A 167 -19.88 26.32 -6.58
C LEU A 167 -19.06 26.96 -7.69
N THR A 168 -17.83 27.35 -7.34
CA THR A 168 -16.77 27.68 -8.29
C THR A 168 -15.82 26.51 -8.40
N PHE A 169 -15.57 26.03 -9.62
CA PHE A 169 -14.65 24.93 -9.93
C PHE A 169 -13.36 25.46 -10.55
N ILE A 170 -12.25 24.80 -10.24
CA ILE A 170 -10.93 25.09 -10.80
C ILE A 170 -10.38 23.78 -11.38
N LEU A 171 -10.11 23.75 -12.68
CA LEU A 171 -9.28 22.71 -13.32
C LEU A 171 -7.87 23.27 -13.45
N GLN A 172 -6.87 22.56 -12.94
CA GLN A 172 -5.49 23.03 -12.88
C GLN A 172 -4.52 21.93 -13.32
N VAL A 173 -3.47 22.33 -14.04
CA VAL A 173 -2.31 21.51 -14.38
C VAL A 173 -1.11 22.17 -13.75
N ASP A 174 -0.52 21.51 -12.75
CA ASP A 174 0.73 21.90 -12.10
C ASP A 174 1.89 21.19 -12.80
N ALA A 175 2.91 21.96 -13.17
CA ALA A 175 4.12 21.41 -13.77
C ALA A 175 5.12 20.93 -12.74
N TYR A 176 5.91 19.94 -13.12
CA TYR A 176 7.10 19.55 -12.37
C TYR A 176 8.28 20.47 -12.70
N ALA A 177 9.51 19.99 -12.54
CA ALA A 177 10.70 20.80 -12.66
C ALA A 177 10.96 21.31 -14.09
N ASN A 178 10.39 20.68 -15.12
CA ASN A 178 10.59 21.03 -16.53
C ASN A 178 9.28 21.17 -17.33
N PRO A 179 8.59 22.32 -17.22
CA PRO A 179 7.30 22.56 -17.90
C PRO A 179 7.34 22.62 -19.43
N ASN A 180 8.51 22.63 -20.06
CA ASN A 180 8.67 22.94 -21.49
C ASN A 180 7.86 22.02 -22.42
N ALA A 181 7.67 20.76 -22.04
CA ALA A 181 6.97 19.77 -22.86
C ALA A 181 5.67 19.26 -22.20
N ASP A 182 5.14 19.98 -21.21
CA ASP A 182 3.93 19.63 -20.47
C ASP A 182 2.65 19.90 -21.28
N TRP A 183 2.54 19.25 -22.43
CA TRP A 183 1.46 19.40 -23.41
C TRP A 183 0.20 18.64 -22.95
N ALA A 184 -0.34 19.08 -21.82
CA ALA A 184 -1.43 18.48 -21.08
C ALA A 184 -2.77 18.57 -21.85
N THR A 185 -3.59 17.53 -21.73
CA THR A 185 -4.91 17.44 -22.36
C THR A 185 -5.97 16.92 -21.40
N TRP A 186 -7.15 17.54 -21.45
CA TRP A 186 -8.35 17.10 -20.76
C TRP A 186 -9.39 16.64 -21.78
N LYS A 187 -9.93 15.45 -21.54
CA LYS A 187 -10.97 14.80 -22.33
C LYS A 187 -12.14 14.46 -21.42
N GLU A 188 -13.36 14.67 -21.91
CA GLU A 188 -14.60 14.29 -21.21
C GLU A 188 -14.68 14.84 -19.77
N ALA A 189 -14.03 15.99 -19.50
CA ALA A 189 -14.06 16.64 -18.19
C ALA A 189 -15.48 17.16 -17.92
N LYS A 190 -16.27 16.40 -17.16
CA LYS A 190 -17.72 16.58 -17.02
C LYS A 190 -18.16 16.34 -15.57
N ILE A 191 -19.19 17.08 -15.16
CA ILE A 191 -20.04 16.69 -14.03
C ILE A 191 -21.15 15.79 -14.58
N VAL A 192 -21.33 14.63 -13.97
CA VAL A 192 -22.33 13.64 -14.37
C VAL A 192 -23.09 13.13 -13.15
N THR A 193 -24.35 12.77 -13.34
CA THR A 193 -25.13 12.04 -12.33
C THR A 193 -25.00 10.55 -12.58
N CYS A 194 -24.73 9.79 -11.53
CA CYS A 194 -24.42 8.37 -11.53
C CYS A 194 -25.27 7.65 -10.49
N GLY A 195 -25.67 6.42 -10.81
CA GLY A 195 -26.49 5.62 -9.93
C GLY A 195 -27.98 5.76 -10.22
N THR A 196 -28.70 4.66 -10.06
CA THR A 196 -30.13 4.57 -10.36
C THR A 196 -30.88 4.47 -9.05
N THR A 197 -31.81 5.37 -8.79
CA THR A 197 -32.74 5.22 -7.66
C THR A 197 -33.53 3.94 -7.87
N ILE A 198 -33.31 2.99 -6.97
CA ILE A 198 -34.01 1.70 -6.94
C ILE A 198 -35.34 1.89 -6.21
N TYR A 199 -35.33 2.66 -5.11
CA TYR A 199 -36.51 2.88 -4.28
C TYR A 199 -36.42 4.23 -3.56
N ASP A 200 -37.42 5.10 -3.72
CA ASP A 200 -37.48 6.40 -3.05
C ASP A 200 -38.37 6.30 -1.80
N LEU A 201 -37.80 6.41 -0.60
CA LEU A 201 -38.57 6.24 0.63
C LEU A 201 -39.46 7.46 0.91
N ILE A 202 -39.04 8.67 0.56
CA ILE A 202 -39.85 9.88 0.79
C ILE A 202 -41.09 9.85 -0.11
N ALA A 203 -40.94 9.46 -1.38
CA ALA A 203 -42.06 9.34 -2.31
C ALA A 203 -43.07 8.25 -1.87
N ASN A 204 -42.59 7.17 -1.26
CA ASN A 204 -43.43 6.07 -0.79
C ASN A 204 -43.94 6.24 0.65
N ALA A 205 -43.44 7.23 1.41
CA ALA A 205 -43.79 7.49 2.81
C ALA A 205 -45.31 7.61 3.10
N PRO A 206 -46.17 8.13 2.19
CA PRO A 206 -47.63 8.15 2.42
C PRO A 206 -48.31 6.78 2.41
N SER A 207 -47.63 5.76 1.86
CA SER A 207 -48.20 4.43 1.60
C SER A 207 -47.72 3.35 2.56
N VAL A 208 -46.90 3.72 3.55
CA VAL A 208 -46.30 2.79 4.52
C VAL A 208 -46.96 2.84 5.89
N THR A 209 -46.67 1.83 6.71
CA THR A 209 -47.09 1.81 8.11
C THR A 209 -46.16 2.72 8.92
N TRP A 210 -46.71 3.78 9.49
CA TRP A 210 -46.05 4.59 10.51
C TRP A 210 -46.46 4.11 11.88
N GLN A 211 -45.50 3.92 12.78
CA GLN A 211 -45.80 3.50 14.15
C GLN A 211 -44.84 4.12 15.16
N ASN A 212 -45.30 4.21 16.40
CA ASN A 212 -44.48 4.62 17.53
C ASN A 212 -44.35 3.47 18.54
N SER A 213 -43.87 3.77 19.73
CA SER A 213 -43.71 2.84 20.85
C SER A 213 -44.99 2.10 21.31
N LYS A 214 -46.20 2.50 20.90
CA LYS A 214 -47.48 1.92 21.37
C LYS A 214 -48.51 1.64 20.28
N ALA A 215 -48.52 2.37 19.17
CA ALA A 215 -49.58 2.32 18.17
C ALA A 215 -49.12 2.72 16.76
N VAL A 216 -49.94 2.37 15.78
CA VAL A 216 -49.84 2.86 14.39
C VAL A 216 -50.34 4.31 14.34
N VAL A 217 -49.57 5.18 13.68
CA VAL A 217 -49.82 6.62 13.54
C VAL A 217 -50.32 6.92 12.13
N THR A 218 -51.30 7.81 12.02
CA THR A 218 -51.86 8.19 10.71
C THR A 218 -50.95 9.20 10.02
N TRP A 219 -50.57 8.90 8.79
CA TRP A 219 -49.79 9.79 7.92
C TRP A 219 -50.46 11.15 7.71
N GLY A 220 -49.65 12.22 7.61
CA GLY A 220 -50.09 13.55 7.18
C GLY A 220 -50.69 14.42 8.28
N ASN A 221 -50.72 13.96 9.53
CA ASN A 221 -51.21 14.74 10.66
C ASN A 221 -50.02 15.41 11.39
N PRO A 222 -49.85 16.74 11.29
CA PRO A 222 -48.59 17.37 11.67
C PRO A 222 -48.34 17.48 13.17
N VAL A 223 -49.30 17.23 14.07
CA VAL A 223 -49.02 17.24 15.53
C VAL A 223 -50.04 16.38 16.30
N THR A 224 -49.60 15.28 16.92
CA THR A 224 -50.37 14.56 17.95
C THR A 224 -49.47 14.16 19.11
N GLN A 225 -50.04 13.84 20.28
CA GLN A 225 -49.30 13.28 21.42
C GLN A 225 -48.58 11.97 21.06
N ASP A 226 -49.07 11.25 20.05
CA ASP A 226 -48.51 9.98 19.59
C ASP A 226 -47.40 10.17 18.53
N GLY A 227 -46.90 11.40 18.36
CA GLY A 227 -45.89 11.72 17.36
C GLY A 227 -46.52 12.11 16.02
N ALA A 228 -45.69 12.29 15.00
CA ALA A 228 -46.14 12.71 13.67
C ALA A 228 -45.22 12.21 12.56
N ALA A 229 -45.80 11.99 11.37
CA ALA A 229 -45.08 11.75 10.13
C ALA A 229 -45.82 12.41 8.95
N TYR A 230 -45.14 13.29 8.23
CA TYR A 230 -45.70 13.98 7.05
C TYR A 230 -44.57 14.53 6.17
N TYR A 231 -44.84 14.94 4.93
CA TYR A 231 -43.88 15.74 4.15
C TYR A 231 -44.31 17.20 4.07
N ALA A 232 -43.34 18.09 3.89
CA ALA A 232 -43.56 19.47 3.49
C ALA A 232 -42.63 19.84 2.33
N ASP A 233 -43.11 20.72 1.46
CA ASP A 233 -42.39 21.16 0.28
C ASP A 233 -41.75 22.54 0.52
N SER A 234 -40.63 22.82 -0.16
CA SER A 234 -39.90 24.11 -0.09
C SER A 234 -39.49 24.52 1.33
N VAL A 235 -38.96 23.59 2.11
CA VAL A 235 -38.58 23.81 3.52
C VAL A 235 -37.12 24.24 3.62
N GLN A 236 -36.85 25.32 4.35
CA GLN A 236 -35.49 25.68 4.74
C GLN A 236 -35.06 24.90 5.99
N LEU A 237 -33.98 24.13 5.88
CA LEU A 237 -33.40 23.38 6.99
C LEU A 237 -32.26 24.15 7.67
N GLU A 238 -31.73 23.62 8.76
CA GLU A 238 -30.74 24.27 9.62
C GLU A 238 -29.43 24.68 8.92
N ASN A 239 -29.09 24.03 7.81
CA ASN A 239 -27.96 24.39 6.95
C ASN A 239 -28.22 25.62 6.06
N GLY A 240 -29.38 26.27 6.21
CA GLY A 240 -29.81 27.42 5.43
C GLY A 240 -30.31 27.08 4.02
N THR A 241 -30.31 25.80 3.62
CA THR A 241 -30.72 25.35 2.28
C THR A 241 -32.21 25.04 2.25
N THR A 242 -32.88 25.40 1.14
CA THR A 242 -34.28 25.08 0.89
C THR A 242 -34.40 23.80 0.08
N TYR A 243 -35.10 22.80 0.62
CA TYR A 243 -35.32 21.50 -0.01
C TYR A 243 -36.71 21.43 -0.66
N ALA A 244 -36.78 20.85 -1.86
CA ALA A 244 -38.02 20.74 -2.61
C ALA A 244 -39.09 19.94 -1.86
N ARG A 245 -38.68 18.87 -1.16
CA ARG A 245 -39.53 18.04 -0.31
C ARG A 245 -38.73 17.46 0.86
N THR A 246 -39.29 17.52 2.06
CA THR A 246 -38.70 17.00 3.29
C THR A 246 -39.73 16.17 4.04
N LEU A 247 -39.33 14.96 4.47
CA LEU A 247 -40.11 14.11 5.36
C LEU A 247 -39.83 14.51 6.81
N PHE A 248 -40.87 14.90 7.54
CA PHE A 248 -40.82 15.19 8.96
C PHE A 248 -41.28 13.97 9.74
N THR A 249 -40.51 13.60 10.75
CA THR A 249 -40.93 12.61 11.75
C THR A 249 -40.66 13.14 13.14
N HIS A 250 -41.61 12.96 14.04
CA HIS A 250 -41.46 13.31 15.44
C HIS A 250 -41.80 12.10 16.32
N PRO A 251 -40.91 11.71 17.25
CA PRO A 251 -41.21 10.68 18.25
C PRO A 251 -42.47 11.00 19.07
N ASP A 252 -43.03 10.03 19.78
CA ASP A 252 -44.23 10.29 20.61
C ASP A 252 -43.94 11.20 21.82
N TYR A 253 -44.84 12.16 22.09
CA TYR A 253 -44.69 13.19 23.12
C TYR A 253 -45.28 12.71 24.45
N ARG A 254 -44.45 12.22 25.37
CA ARG A 254 -44.90 11.75 26.69
C ARG A 254 -43.92 12.12 27.81
N SER A 255 -44.46 12.27 29.02
CA SER A 255 -43.74 12.72 30.22
C SER A 255 -42.91 11.63 30.91
N ASP A 256 -42.91 10.39 30.41
CA ASP A 256 -42.19 9.23 30.94
C ASP A 256 -40.85 8.96 30.21
N VAL A 257 -40.13 10.02 29.85
CA VAL A 257 -38.90 9.93 29.05
C VAL A 257 -37.82 9.12 29.79
N THR A 258 -37.74 7.85 29.45
CA THR A 258 -36.54 7.02 29.63
C THR A 258 -35.88 6.92 28.25
N THR A 259 -34.61 7.33 28.16
CA THR A 259 -33.83 7.36 26.91
C THR A 259 -34.00 6.07 26.11
N GLY A 260 -34.47 6.18 24.86
CA GLY A 260 -34.61 5.06 23.91
C GLY A 260 -36.00 4.40 23.80
N ASN A 261 -36.98 4.77 24.64
CA ASN A 261 -38.33 4.15 24.60
C ASN A 261 -39.35 4.89 23.72
N HIS A 262 -39.05 6.10 23.24
CA HIS A 262 -39.93 6.89 22.39
C HIS A 262 -39.37 6.99 20.99
N TYR A 263 -40.16 6.62 19.99
CA TYR A 263 -39.71 6.58 18.60
C TYR A 263 -40.85 6.80 17.61
N MET A 264 -40.48 7.14 16.38
CA MET A 264 -41.34 7.11 15.19
C MET A 264 -40.66 6.30 14.11
N ALA A 265 -41.32 5.25 13.61
CA ALA A 265 -40.79 4.35 12.59
C ALA A 265 -41.72 4.28 11.38
N GLY A 266 -41.17 4.52 10.19
CA GLY A 266 -41.82 4.23 8.92
C GLY A 266 -41.37 2.87 8.38
N ILE A 267 -42.30 1.93 8.18
CA ILE A 267 -42.00 0.54 7.76
C ILE A 267 -42.31 0.35 6.27
N PHE A 268 -41.25 0.29 5.47
CA PHE A 268 -41.29 0.10 4.04
C PHE A 268 -41.21 -1.39 3.71
N TYR A 269 -42.35 -1.96 3.28
CA TYR A 269 -42.44 -3.37 2.91
C TYR A 269 -42.03 -3.61 1.45
N ASN A 270 -41.62 -4.85 1.16
CA ASN A 270 -41.39 -5.36 -0.18
C ASN A 270 -40.37 -4.57 -1.02
N VAL A 271 -39.31 -4.08 -0.37
CA VAL A 271 -38.24 -3.37 -1.05
C VAL A 271 -37.30 -4.38 -1.70
N THR A 272 -37.32 -4.50 -3.04
CA THR A 272 -36.43 -5.40 -3.77
C THR A 272 -35.04 -4.77 -3.94
N VAL A 273 -33.99 -5.51 -3.56
CA VAL A 273 -32.59 -5.13 -3.77
C VAL A 273 -32.06 -5.86 -5.01
N PRO A 274 -31.87 -5.19 -6.17
CA PRO A 274 -31.49 -5.86 -7.41
C PRO A 274 -30.07 -6.41 -7.35
N ASN A 275 -29.88 -7.57 -7.97
CA ASN A 275 -28.58 -8.22 -8.18
C ASN A 275 -27.82 -7.69 -9.42
N THR A 276 -28.42 -6.79 -10.19
CA THR A 276 -27.84 -6.17 -11.39
C THR A 276 -26.85 -5.04 -11.10
N TYR A 277 -26.82 -4.53 -9.86
CA TYR A 277 -25.88 -3.49 -9.44
C TYR A 277 -24.73 -4.08 -8.64
N ASP A 278 -23.56 -3.52 -8.82
CA ASP A 278 -22.33 -3.93 -8.14
C ASP A 278 -22.26 -3.38 -6.70
N ALA A 279 -23.00 -2.31 -6.37
CA ALA A 279 -23.34 -1.93 -4.99
C ALA A 279 -24.77 -1.36 -4.91
N VAL A 280 -25.44 -1.56 -3.77
CA VAL A 280 -26.75 -0.95 -3.48
C VAL A 280 -26.66 -0.30 -2.11
N LYS A 281 -26.96 0.99 -1.99
CA LYS A 281 -26.90 1.71 -0.71
C LYS A 281 -28.21 2.42 -0.40
N PHE A 282 -28.56 2.49 0.87
CA PHE A 282 -29.45 3.51 1.39
C PHE A 282 -28.66 4.81 1.59
N ILE A 283 -29.25 5.94 1.22
CA ILE A 283 -28.75 7.28 1.53
C ILE A 283 -29.88 8.13 2.09
N ALA A 284 -29.58 9.05 3.01
CA ALA A 284 -30.46 10.11 3.49
C ALA A 284 -29.64 11.26 4.06
N ARG A 285 -30.26 12.44 4.18
CA ARG A 285 -29.78 13.54 5.03
C ARG A 285 -30.80 13.77 6.13
N LEU A 286 -30.29 14.00 7.33
CA LEU A 286 -31.07 14.17 8.54
C LEU A 286 -30.66 15.46 9.24
N GLY A 287 -31.61 16.18 9.81
CA GLY A 287 -31.36 17.29 10.71
C GLY A 287 -32.68 17.90 11.13
N PHE A 288 -32.71 19.22 11.23
CA PHE A 288 -33.87 19.96 11.73
C PHE A 288 -34.27 21.10 10.80
N ALA A 289 -35.52 21.55 10.95
CA ALA A 289 -36.00 22.76 10.31
C ALA A 289 -35.25 24.00 10.82
N ASN A 290 -35.08 25.01 9.96
CA ASN A 290 -34.43 26.25 10.36
C ASN A 290 -35.19 26.91 11.53
N GLY A 291 -34.50 27.21 12.61
CA GLY A 291 -35.06 27.80 13.83
C GLY A 291 -35.57 26.80 14.87
N ALA A 292 -35.23 25.50 14.79
CA ALA A 292 -35.57 24.47 15.77
C ALA A 292 -34.85 24.63 17.13
N GLN A 293 -34.95 25.81 17.74
CA GLN A 293 -34.33 26.10 19.03
C GLN A 293 -34.97 25.26 20.16
N GLY A 294 -34.14 24.54 20.91
CA GLY A 294 -34.56 23.80 22.11
C GLY A 294 -34.73 22.29 21.96
N THR A 295 -34.37 21.69 20.83
CA THR A 295 -34.14 20.23 20.74
C THR A 295 -32.86 19.83 21.48
N ASP A 296 -32.84 18.65 22.08
CA ASP A 296 -31.62 18.02 22.60
C ASP A 296 -30.98 17.04 21.61
N GLY A 297 -31.56 16.90 20.42
CA GLY A 297 -31.11 16.05 19.32
C GLY A 297 -32.06 14.85 19.09
N VAL A 298 -31.86 14.15 17.97
CA VAL A 298 -32.65 12.96 17.60
C VAL A 298 -31.73 11.80 17.27
N GLY A 299 -31.95 10.65 17.90
CA GLY A 299 -31.35 9.39 17.46
C GLY A 299 -32.01 8.90 16.18
N ALA A 300 -31.26 8.41 15.21
CA ALA A 300 -31.80 7.97 13.93
C ALA A 300 -31.22 6.63 13.51
N GLU A 301 -32.09 5.72 13.11
CA GLU A 301 -31.73 4.35 12.78
C GLU A 301 -32.31 3.92 11.43
N LEU A 302 -31.48 3.19 10.68
CA LEU A 302 -31.91 2.34 9.57
C LEU A 302 -31.89 0.88 10.04
N TYR A 303 -33.07 0.28 10.14
CA TYR A 303 -33.23 -1.13 10.50
C TYR A 303 -33.71 -1.91 9.28
N VAL A 304 -33.16 -3.09 9.04
CA VAL A 304 -33.52 -3.94 7.90
C VAL A 304 -33.98 -5.30 8.39
N VAL A 305 -35.10 -5.78 7.86
CA VAL A 305 -35.59 -7.14 8.07
C VAL A 305 -35.48 -7.93 6.77
N SER A 306 -34.78 -9.07 6.82
CA SER A 306 -34.75 -10.04 5.72
C SER A 306 -34.97 -11.45 6.25
N GLY A 307 -35.85 -12.21 5.59
CA GLY A 307 -36.17 -13.60 6.00
C GLY A 307 -36.70 -13.73 7.43
N GLY A 308 -37.30 -12.68 7.98
CA GLY A 308 -37.79 -12.63 9.37
C GLY A 308 -36.72 -12.30 10.42
N VAL A 309 -35.46 -12.04 10.02
CA VAL A 309 -34.39 -11.60 10.90
C VAL A 309 -34.13 -10.12 10.68
N GLY A 310 -34.22 -9.34 11.76
CA GLY A 310 -33.99 -7.90 11.72
C GLY A 310 -32.63 -7.50 12.31
N ALA A 311 -31.99 -6.51 11.70
CA ALA A 311 -30.72 -5.96 12.16
C ALA A 311 -30.67 -4.43 11.99
N SER A 312 -30.08 -3.76 12.98
CA SER A 312 -29.67 -2.36 12.86
C SER A 312 -28.50 -2.27 11.88
N ILE A 313 -28.69 -1.56 10.77
CA ILE A 313 -27.65 -1.41 9.74
C ILE A 313 -26.90 -0.10 9.93
N TYR A 314 -27.57 0.92 10.46
CA TYR A 314 -26.97 2.23 10.70
C TYR A 314 -27.69 2.94 11.84
N TYR A 315 -26.93 3.57 12.74
CA TYR A 315 -27.44 4.45 13.79
C TYR A 315 -26.58 5.72 13.88
N THR A 316 -27.21 6.88 14.03
CA THR A 316 -26.54 8.17 14.29
C THR A 316 -27.39 9.03 15.23
N THR A 317 -26.81 10.13 15.72
CA THR A 317 -27.56 11.14 16.47
C THR A 317 -27.37 12.48 15.78
N ALA A 318 -28.49 13.12 15.41
CA ALA A 318 -28.49 14.45 14.82
C ALA A 318 -28.69 15.52 15.90
N THR A 319 -27.96 16.62 15.78
CA THR A 319 -28.03 17.78 16.69
C THR A 319 -28.28 19.05 15.90
N TYR A 320 -29.02 20.01 16.46
CA TYR A 320 -29.24 21.31 15.81
C TYR A 320 -27.97 22.18 15.87
N ASP A 321 -27.07 22.00 14.92
CA ASP A 321 -25.73 22.60 14.87
C ASP A 321 -25.48 23.45 13.61
N GLY A 322 -26.53 23.61 12.78
CA GLY A 322 -26.44 24.34 11.52
C GLY A 322 -25.92 23.50 10.36
N LYS A 323 -25.86 22.16 10.51
CA LYS A 323 -25.48 21.20 9.47
C LYS A 323 -26.51 20.07 9.39
N LEU A 324 -26.53 19.35 8.27
CA LEU A 324 -27.31 18.10 8.15
C LEU A 324 -26.37 16.90 8.21
N ASP A 325 -26.74 15.89 8.97
CA ASP A 325 -26.06 14.60 9.03
C ASP A 325 -26.35 13.77 7.77
N PHE A 326 -25.29 13.32 7.13
CA PHE A 326 -25.41 12.37 6.02
C PHE A 326 -25.45 10.93 6.55
N MET A 327 -26.48 10.19 6.16
CA MET A 327 -26.66 8.78 6.44
C MET A 327 -26.42 7.98 5.16
N SER A 328 -25.53 6.99 5.22
CA SER A 328 -25.28 6.06 4.12
C SER A 328 -25.05 4.66 4.67
N ALA A 329 -25.83 3.69 4.19
CA ALA A 329 -25.73 2.30 4.62
C ALA A 329 -25.65 1.37 3.41
N ASP A 330 -24.73 0.40 3.45
CA ASP A 330 -24.60 -0.60 2.37
C ASP A 330 -25.65 -1.70 2.53
N LEU A 331 -26.50 -1.86 1.51
CA LEU A 331 -27.53 -2.89 1.42
C LEU A 331 -27.11 -4.04 0.48
N SER A 332 -25.87 -4.05 0.00
CA SER A 332 -25.38 -5.01 -1.00
C SER A 332 -25.43 -6.47 -0.52
N ALA A 333 -25.41 -6.71 0.79
CA ALA A 333 -25.59 -8.05 1.38
C ALA A 333 -26.98 -8.65 1.08
N TYR A 334 -27.97 -7.81 0.77
CA TYR A 334 -29.35 -8.20 0.51
C TYR A 334 -29.67 -8.32 -0.99
N LYS A 335 -28.68 -8.23 -1.88
CA LYS A 335 -28.92 -8.33 -3.33
C LYS A 335 -29.61 -9.64 -3.72
N GLY A 336 -30.58 -9.52 -4.62
CA GLY A 336 -31.47 -10.60 -5.03
C GLY A 336 -32.58 -10.91 -4.02
N GLN A 337 -32.64 -10.22 -2.88
CA GLN A 337 -33.66 -10.39 -1.85
C GLN A 337 -34.67 -9.25 -1.88
N THR A 338 -35.82 -9.52 -1.28
CA THR A 338 -36.84 -8.52 -0.95
C THR A 338 -36.82 -8.33 0.57
N ILE A 339 -36.66 -7.09 1.02
CA ILE A 339 -36.46 -6.74 2.43
C ILE A 339 -37.54 -5.77 2.94
N GLU A 340 -37.65 -5.65 4.25
CA GLU A 340 -38.35 -4.56 4.93
C GLU A 340 -37.31 -3.55 5.43
N ILE A 341 -37.62 -2.27 5.31
CA ILE A 341 -36.76 -1.18 5.80
C ILE A 341 -37.54 -0.36 6.80
N HIS A 342 -36.97 -0.11 7.97
CA HIS A 342 -37.53 0.82 8.94
C HIS A 342 -36.64 2.05 9.01
N LEU A 343 -37.26 3.21 8.79
CA LEU A 343 -36.65 4.52 9.04
C LEU A 343 -37.14 5.00 10.40
N VAL A 344 -36.25 5.04 11.39
CA VAL A 344 -36.63 5.26 12.79
C VAL A 344 -36.00 6.54 13.34
N ALA A 345 -36.79 7.39 13.99
CA ALA A 345 -36.36 8.53 14.80
C ALA A 345 -36.64 8.26 16.28
N TYR A 346 -35.65 8.43 17.15
CA TYR A 346 -35.68 8.22 18.59
C TYR A 346 -35.54 9.53 19.34
N ALA A 347 -36.34 9.69 20.39
CA ALA A 347 -36.12 10.74 21.38
C ALA A 347 -34.85 10.45 22.19
N LEU A 348 -34.09 11.50 22.51
CA LEU A 348 -32.93 11.39 23.38
C LEU A 348 -33.35 11.55 24.86
N THR A 349 -33.06 12.70 25.47
CA THR A 349 -33.38 13.00 26.87
C THR A 349 -34.72 13.73 27.01
N THR A 350 -35.16 14.46 25.99
CA THR A 350 -36.50 15.02 25.90
C THR A 350 -37.19 14.59 24.60
N THR A 351 -38.44 14.98 24.41
CA THR A 351 -39.16 14.86 23.13
C THR A 351 -39.53 16.23 22.57
N ALA A 352 -38.99 17.30 23.17
CA ALA A 352 -39.38 18.66 22.86
C ALA A 352 -38.59 19.17 21.65
N ASN A 353 -39.30 19.54 20.59
CA ASN A 353 -38.72 20.05 19.34
C ASN A 353 -37.87 19.03 18.55
N ASP A 354 -38.04 17.74 18.81
CA ASP A 354 -37.31 16.63 18.17
C ASP A 354 -37.89 16.26 16.79
N TRP A 355 -38.00 17.28 15.94
CA TRP A 355 -38.48 17.15 14.57
C TRP A 355 -37.36 16.70 13.64
N ALA A 356 -37.18 15.38 13.52
CA ALA A 356 -36.29 14.82 12.51
C ALA A 356 -36.79 15.15 11.09
N CYS A 357 -35.96 15.88 10.36
CA CYS A 357 -36.17 16.31 8.99
C CYS A 357 -35.31 15.45 8.07
N TRP A 358 -35.94 14.50 7.38
CA TRP A 358 -35.30 13.61 6.42
C TRP A 358 -35.44 14.19 5.01
N THR A 359 -34.33 14.31 4.31
CA THR A 359 -34.29 14.62 2.88
C THR A 359 -33.44 13.58 2.15
N GLU A 360 -33.71 13.40 0.86
CA GLU A 360 -33.02 12.43 0.00
C GLU A 360 -33.06 10.96 0.49
N ALA A 361 -34.00 10.56 1.36
CA ALA A 361 -34.06 9.19 1.88
C ALA A 361 -34.49 8.20 0.78
N GLN A 362 -33.54 7.38 0.31
CA GLN A 362 -33.72 6.50 -0.84
C GLN A 362 -32.70 5.36 -0.89
N ILE A 363 -32.93 4.39 -1.78
CA ILE A 363 -32.02 3.31 -2.15
C ILE A 363 -31.52 3.55 -3.56
N VAL A 364 -30.20 3.50 -3.73
CA VAL A 364 -29.53 3.77 -5.00
C VAL A 364 -28.63 2.59 -5.37
N GLY A 365 -28.69 2.20 -6.64
CA GLY A 365 -27.82 1.19 -7.25
C GLY A 365 -26.64 1.85 -7.94
N TYR A 366 -25.43 1.37 -7.67
CA TYR A 366 -24.19 1.87 -8.22
C TYR A 366 -23.45 0.77 -9.00
N THR A 367 -22.85 1.17 -10.12
CA THR A 367 -21.78 0.41 -10.79
C THR A 367 -20.43 1.08 -10.46
N PRO A 368 -19.44 0.36 -9.90
CA PRO A 368 -18.07 0.82 -9.72
C PRO A 368 -17.52 1.37 -11.02
N GLU A 369 -16.58 2.29 -10.88
CA GLU A 369 -15.84 2.75 -12.04
C GLU A 369 -15.06 1.57 -12.60
N THR A 370 -15.33 1.25 -13.87
CA THR A 370 -14.50 0.31 -14.61
C THR A 370 -13.24 1.06 -14.99
N VAL A 371 -12.14 0.61 -14.40
CA VAL A 371 -10.80 1.16 -14.57
C VAL A 371 -10.17 0.61 -15.83
N TYR A 372 -10.28 -0.71 -16.01
CA TYR A 372 -9.75 -1.42 -17.15
C TYR A 372 -10.65 -2.61 -17.46
N ASP A 373 -11.07 -2.77 -18.70
CA ASP A 373 -11.90 -3.89 -19.14
C ASP A 373 -11.05 -4.86 -19.99
N PHE A 374 -10.77 -6.05 -19.45
CA PHE A 374 -9.93 -7.05 -20.11
C PHE A 374 -10.66 -7.71 -21.28
N VAL A 375 -11.99 -7.78 -21.25
CA VAL A 375 -12.78 -8.36 -22.34
C VAL A 375 -12.79 -7.37 -23.51
N ALA A 376 -13.06 -6.09 -23.25
CA ALA A 376 -13.02 -5.04 -24.27
C ALA A 376 -11.63 -4.85 -24.87
N ASN A 377 -10.57 -5.07 -24.08
CA ASN A 377 -9.18 -4.96 -24.54
C ASN A 377 -8.53 -6.32 -24.88
N ALA A 378 -9.30 -7.39 -25.04
CA ALA A 378 -8.75 -8.73 -25.28
C ALA A 378 -7.81 -8.80 -26.50
N GLY A 379 -8.14 -8.08 -27.58
CA GLY A 379 -7.28 -7.99 -28.77
C GLY A 379 -5.94 -7.29 -28.56
N LYS A 380 -5.69 -6.64 -27.42
CA LYS A 380 -4.41 -6.02 -27.06
C LYS A 380 -3.49 -6.95 -26.25
N ALA A 381 -4.00 -8.08 -25.76
CA ALA A 381 -3.18 -9.02 -25.00
C ALA A 381 -2.26 -9.86 -25.89
N SER A 382 -1.12 -10.26 -25.32
CA SER A 382 -0.28 -11.32 -25.90
C SER A 382 -0.77 -12.68 -25.39
N TYR A 383 -0.89 -13.67 -26.28
CA TYR A 383 -1.39 -15.00 -25.95
C TYR A 383 -0.32 -16.07 -26.11
N SER A 384 -0.25 -17.00 -25.15
CA SER A 384 0.67 -18.15 -25.22
C SER A 384 0.07 -19.40 -24.56
N THR A 385 0.50 -20.56 -25.04
CA THR A 385 0.11 -21.90 -24.54
C THR A 385 1.35 -22.77 -24.32
N GLY A 386 1.15 -24.03 -23.92
CA GLY A 386 2.23 -25.02 -23.83
C GLY A 386 2.97 -25.22 -25.17
N ALA A 387 2.30 -24.95 -26.29
CA ALA A 387 2.85 -25.03 -27.64
C ALA A 387 3.60 -23.75 -28.10
N GLY A 388 3.58 -22.67 -27.31
CA GLY A 388 4.23 -21.39 -27.61
C GLY A 388 3.26 -20.22 -27.80
N ALA A 389 3.72 -19.13 -28.42
CA ALA A 389 2.91 -17.94 -28.66
C ALA A 389 1.85 -18.17 -29.76
N ILE A 390 0.64 -17.65 -29.58
CA ILE A 390 -0.47 -17.75 -30.54
C ILE A 390 -1.07 -16.35 -30.84
N PRO A 391 -1.58 -16.12 -32.06
CA PRO A 391 -2.19 -14.82 -32.41
C PRO A 391 -3.58 -14.66 -31.77
N TRP A 392 -4.02 -13.41 -31.56
CA TRP A 392 -5.42 -13.12 -31.20
C TRP A 392 -6.38 -13.66 -32.26
N GLY A 393 -7.51 -14.26 -31.83
CA GLY A 393 -8.48 -14.90 -32.72
C GLY A 393 -8.14 -16.34 -33.07
N ASN A 394 -7.08 -16.93 -32.48
CA ASN A 394 -6.72 -18.33 -32.75
C ASN A 394 -7.83 -19.28 -32.27
N ALA A 395 -8.14 -20.30 -33.06
CA ALA A 395 -9.14 -21.32 -32.76
C ALA A 395 -8.74 -22.66 -33.41
N ASN A 396 -7.56 -23.19 -33.04
CA ASN A 396 -7.01 -24.44 -33.56
C ASN A 396 -6.35 -25.29 -32.46
N ALA A 397 -5.70 -26.39 -32.84
CA ALA A 397 -5.10 -27.36 -31.93
C ALA A 397 -4.05 -26.77 -30.94
N ASN A 398 -3.49 -25.60 -31.23
CA ASN A 398 -2.50 -24.93 -30.38
C ASN A 398 -3.13 -24.05 -29.28
N GLY A 399 -4.46 -24.02 -29.17
CA GLY A 399 -5.23 -23.28 -28.17
C GLY A 399 -6.18 -22.25 -28.78
N HIS A 400 -7.15 -21.77 -28.00
CA HIS A 400 -8.19 -20.84 -28.49
C HIS A 400 -8.16 -19.52 -27.73
N CYS A 401 -8.30 -18.37 -28.41
CA CYS A 401 -8.47 -17.05 -27.81
C CYS A 401 -9.30 -16.10 -28.68
N TYR A 402 -10.53 -15.78 -28.27
CA TYR A 402 -11.41 -14.83 -28.98
C TYR A 402 -12.54 -14.32 -28.08
N ILE A 403 -13.22 -13.23 -28.47
CA ILE A 403 -14.47 -12.78 -27.83
C ILE A 403 -15.64 -13.57 -28.40
N ASN A 404 -16.54 -14.04 -27.54
CA ASN A 404 -17.84 -14.61 -27.93
C ASN A 404 -18.98 -13.79 -27.31
N THR A 405 -20.01 -13.51 -28.10
CA THR A 405 -21.21 -12.75 -27.72
C THR A 405 -22.52 -13.50 -27.96
N SER A 406 -22.47 -14.64 -28.64
CA SER A 406 -23.66 -15.37 -29.14
C SER A 406 -23.96 -16.65 -28.37
N SER A 407 -22.96 -17.25 -27.74
CA SER A 407 -23.11 -18.52 -27.03
C SER A 407 -23.41 -18.29 -25.54
N LEU A 408 -24.27 -19.14 -24.97
CA LEU A 408 -24.54 -19.15 -23.54
C LEU A 408 -23.35 -19.72 -22.75
N LEU A 409 -23.20 -19.27 -21.50
CA LEU A 409 -22.31 -19.92 -20.53
C LEU A 409 -23.06 -21.02 -19.75
N GLU A 410 -22.35 -21.75 -18.89
CA GLU A 410 -22.92 -22.88 -18.14
C GLU A 410 -24.11 -22.51 -17.22
N ASP A 411 -24.26 -21.22 -16.85
CA ASP A 411 -25.40 -20.68 -16.10
C ASP A 411 -26.64 -20.38 -16.97
N SER A 412 -26.60 -20.74 -18.25
CA SER A 412 -27.65 -20.49 -19.24
C SER A 412 -27.94 -19.01 -19.50
N GLN A 413 -27.00 -18.11 -19.17
CA GLN A 413 -27.10 -16.68 -19.45
C GLN A 413 -26.18 -16.26 -20.61
N SER A 414 -26.51 -15.13 -21.24
CA SER A 414 -25.70 -14.53 -22.31
C SER A 414 -24.77 -13.47 -21.74
N TYR A 415 -23.51 -13.50 -22.17
CA TYR A 415 -22.48 -12.52 -21.82
C TYR A 415 -21.66 -12.17 -23.06
N THR A 416 -20.98 -11.02 -23.02
CA THR A 416 -19.76 -10.81 -23.80
C THR A 416 -18.59 -11.28 -22.97
N TYR A 417 -17.82 -12.26 -23.43
CA TYR A 417 -16.74 -12.86 -22.66
C TYR A 417 -15.53 -13.24 -23.51
N LEU A 418 -14.37 -13.28 -22.87
CA LEU A 418 -13.13 -13.80 -23.44
C LEU A 418 -13.15 -15.32 -23.30
N PHE A 419 -13.22 -16.04 -24.43
CA PHE A 419 -13.09 -17.48 -24.49
C PHE A 419 -11.61 -17.87 -24.59
N THR A 420 -11.19 -18.81 -23.76
CA THR A 420 -9.81 -19.32 -23.72
C THR A 420 -9.79 -20.84 -23.64
N HIS A 421 -8.90 -21.49 -24.40
CA HIS A 421 -8.67 -22.93 -24.32
C HIS A 421 -7.16 -23.23 -24.37
N PRO A 422 -6.62 -24.08 -23.48
CA PRO A 422 -5.25 -24.57 -23.58
C PRO A 422 -4.96 -25.26 -24.94
N ASP A 423 -3.69 -25.50 -25.25
CA ASP A 423 -3.33 -26.39 -26.35
C ASP A 423 -3.74 -27.86 -26.06
N TYR A 424 -4.03 -28.65 -27.10
CA TYR A 424 -4.51 -30.03 -26.94
C TYR A 424 -3.34 -31.00 -26.61
N GLY A 425 -3.50 -31.85 -25.57
CA GLY A 425 -2.54 -32.90 -25.20
C GLY A 425 -2.65 -33.40 -23.74
N ALA A 426 -1.58 -34.03 -23.21
CA ALA A 426 -1.54 -34.59 -21.85
C ALA A 426 -1.09 -33.54 -20.79
N ALA A 427 -1.90 -33.34 -19.75
CA ALA A 427 -2.01 -32.10 -18.98
C ALA A 427 -0.75 -31.38 -18.45
N SER A 428 0.35 -32.07 -18.10
CA SER A 428 1.41 -31.44 -17.27
C SER A 428 2.21 -30.31 -17.94
N SER A 429 2.03 -30.06 -19.24
CA SER A 429 2.67 -28.95 -19.97
C SER A 429 1.69 -27.99 -20.66
N HIS A 430 0.38 -28.19 -20.54
CA HIS A 430 -0.62 -27.40 -21.27
C HIS A 430 -1.20 -26.28 -20.41
N PHE A 431 -1.44 -25.12 -21.00
CA PHE A 431 -2.04 -23.94 -20.36
C PHE A 431 -2.46 -22.95 -21.44
N ILE A 432 -3.16 -21.89 -21.04
CA ILE A 432 -3.28 -20.67 -21.85
C ILE A 432 -3.15 -19.43 -20.98
N ASN A 433 -2.30 -18.51 -21.43
CA ASN A 433 -2.04 -17.22 -20.78
C ASN A 433 -2.46 -16.08 -21.70
N ALA A 434 -3.23 -15.14 -21.18
CA ALA A 434 -3.51 -13.85 -21.79
C ALA A 434 -2.80 -12.76 -20.98
N THR A 435 -1.74 -12.19 -21.53
CA THR A 435 -0.89 -11.20 -20.86
C THR A 435 -1.22 -9.79 -21.36
N PHE A 436 -1.75 -8.97 -20.46
CA PHE A 436 -2.06 -7.56 -20.68
C PHE A 436 -0.94 -6.72 -20.06
N THR A 437 -0.13 -6.12 -20.91
CA THR A 437 0.89 -5.15 -20.49
C THR A 437 0.27 -3.76 -20.40
N ASN A 438 0.94 -2.85 -19.69
CA ASN A 438 0.53 -1.44 -19.61
C ASN A 438 -0.84 -1.20 -18.95
N VAL A 439 -1.15 -1.96 -17.89
CA VAL A 439 -2.38 -1.79 -17.12
C VAL A 439 -2.12 -0.79 -15.99
N ILE A 440 -2.64 0.43 -16.11
CA ILE A 440 -2.55 1.45 -15.05
C ILE A 440 -3.57 1.15 -13.96
N VAL A 441 -3.07 1.06 -12.74
CA VAL A 441 -3.94 1.05 -11.57
C VAL A 441 -4.15 2.52 -11.14
N PRO A 442 -5.39 3.02 -11.13
CA PRO A 442 -5.71 4.42 -10.93
C PRO A 442 -5.33 4.84 -9.52
N ASN A 443 -4.84 6.08 -9.40
CA ASN A 443 -4.53 6.68 -8.12
C ASN A 443 -5.77 7.39 -7.55
N ASN A 444 -5.80 7.68 -6.24
CA ASN A 444 -6.87 8.43 -5.54
C ASN A 444 -8.27 7.77 -5.50
N VAL A 445 -8.40 6.54 -5.95
CA VAL A 445 -9.63 5.77 -5.78
C VAL A 445 -9.49 4.83 -4.59
N ALA A 446 -10.52 4.10 -4.22
CA ALA A 446 -10.48 3.12 -3.14
C ALA A 446 -11.02 1.77 -3.63
N ASP A 447 -10.63 0.69 -2.96
CA ASP A 447 -11.08 -0.68 -3.28
C ASP A 447 -10.82 -1.06 -4.75
N VAL A 448 -9.57 -0.89 -5.21
CA VAL A 448 -9.21 -1.28 -6.58
C VAL A 448 -9.09 -2.79 -6.64
N GLN A 449 -9.93 -3.43 -7.44
CA GLN A 449 -10.05 -4.88 -7.50
C GLN A 449 -10.04 -5.33 -8.96
N PHE A 450 -9.28 -6.38 -9.27
CA PHE A 450 -9.63 -7.27 -10.37
C PHE A 450 -10.88 -8.05 -9.98
N THR A 451 -11.85 -8.15 -10.88
CA THR A 451 -13.02 -9.01 -10.73
C THR A 451 -13.37 -9.67 -12.06
N ALA A 452 -13.77 -10.94 -12.01
CA ALA A 452 -14.32 -11.66 -13.15
C ALA A 452 -15.34 -12.71 -12.70
N LYS A 453 -16.31 -13.01 -13.57
CA LYS A 453 -17.09 -14.24 -13.52
C LYS A 453 -16.40 -15.27 -14.42
N VAL A 454 -16.03 -16.40 -13.86
CA VAL A 454 -15.30 -17.46 -14.54
C VAL A 454 -16.07 -18.77 -14.51
N GLY A 455 -15.94 -19.54 -15.58
CA GLY A 455 -16.60 -20.82 -15.75
C GLY A 455 -16.41 -21.35 -17.16
N PHE A 456 -17.40 -22.06 -17.67
CA PHE A 456 -17.31 -22.71 -18.98
C PHE A 456 -18.37 -22.22 -19.97
N ALA A 457 -18.04 -22.33 -21.25
CA ALA A 457 -19.03 -22.26 -22.31
C ALA A 457 -20.05 -23.41 -22.16
N SER A 458 -21.32 -23.13 -22.48
CA SER A 458 -22.39 -24.12 -22.37
C SER A 458 -22.06 -25.40 -23.17
N GLY A 459 -22.23 -26.57 -22.54
CA GLY A 459 -21.96 -27.88 -23.14
C GLY A 459 -20.60 -28.49 -22.82
N ALA A 460 -19.73 -27.80 -22.06
CA ALA A 460 -18.43 -28.31 -21.62
C ALA A 460 -18.51 -29.36 -20.48
N SER A 461 -19.58 -30.16 -20.40
CA SER A 461 -19.84 -31.09 -19.29
C SER A 461 -18.83 -32.23 -19.13
N GLY A 462 -17.91 -32.39 -20.08
CA GLY A 462 -16.85 -33.39 -20.06
C GLY A 462 -15.49 -32.88 -19.56
N THR A 463 -15.40 -31.65 -19.02
CA THR A 463 -14.18 -31.15 -18.36
C THR A 463 -13.97 -31.86 -17.01
N ASP A 464 -12.72 -32.10 -16.64
CA ASP A 464 -12.33 -32.50 -15.29
C ASP A 464 -11.93 -31.30 -14.40
N GLY A 465 -12.15 -30.09 -14.91
CA GLY A 465 -11.99 -28.82 -14.21
C GLY A 465 -10.74 -28.06 -14.63
N VAL A 466 -10.77 -26.74 -14.44
CA VAL A 466 -9.62 -25.85 -14.71
C VAL A 466 -9.36 -24.96 -13.50
N THR A 467 -8.12 -24.49 -13.37
CA THR A 467 -7.73 -23.45 -12.43
C THR A 467 -7.50 -22.13 -13.16
N PHE A 468 -8.34 -21.15 -12.85
CA PHE A 468 -8.16 -19.75 -13.25
C PHE A 468 -7.18 -19.09 -12.29
N ASN A 469 -6.09 -18.55 -12.82
CA ASN A 469 -5.08 -17.82 -12.07
C ASN A 469 -4.95 -16.41 -12.64
N VAL A 470 -4.80 -15.42 -11.76
CA VAL A 470 -4.53 -14.04 -12.15
C VAL A 470 -3.20 -13.66 -11.52
N TYR A 471 -2.24 -13.24 -12.32
CA TYR A 471 -0.94 -12.81 -11.85
C TYR A 471 -0.71 -11.33 -12.14
N VAL A 472 -0.07 -10.64 -11.20
CA VAL A 472 0.64 -9.37 -11.45
C VAL A 472 2.09 -9.71 -11.77
N ILE A 473 2.60 -9.21 -12.89
CA ILE A 473 3.98 -9.45 -13.33
C ILE A 473 4.78 -8.15 -13.32
N ARG A 474 5.94 -8.14 -12.64
CA ARG A 474 6.89 -7.02 -12.61
C ARG A 474 8.33 -7.52 -12.55
N ASP A 475 9.22 -6.97 -13.37
CA ASP A 475 10.65 -7.36 -13.42
C ASP A 475 10.88 -8.89 -13.52
N ALA A 476 10.02 -9.57 -14.29
CA ALA A 476 9.94 -11.03 -14.46
C ALA A 476 9.51 -11.83 -13.20
N GLN A 477 9.07 -11.16 -12.13
CA GLN A 477 8.44 -11.78 -10.96
C GLN A 477 6.94 -11.89 -11.15
N TYR A 478 6.38 -13.04 -10.78
CA TYR A 478 4.96 -13.36 -10.89
C TYR A 478 4.36 -13.39 -9.49
N THR A 479 3.52 -12.42 -9.18
CA THR A 479 2.73 -12.40 -7.93
C THR A 479 1.34 -12.91 -8.24
N LEU A 480 0.94 -14.04 -7.66
CA LEU A 480 -0.43 -14.54 -7.78
C LEU A 480 -1.37 -13.57 -7.05
N LEU A 481 -2.24 -12.92 -7.81
CA LEU A 481 -3.23 -11.97 -7.30
C LEU A 481 -4.45 -12.70 -6.73
N CYS A 482 -4.98 -13.66 -7.49
CA CYS A 482 -6.08 -14.51 -7.06
C CYS A 482 -6.14 -15.79 -7.92
N THR A 483 -6.77 -16.83 -7.37
CA THR A 483 -6.93 -18.12 -8.04
C THR A 483 -8.30 -18.71 -7.75
N LYS A 484 -8.86 -19.46 -8.71
CA LYS A 484 -10.11 -20.19 -8.55
C LYS A 484 -10.09 -21.46 -9.40
N THR A 485 -10.19 -22.62 -8.75
CA THR A 485 -10.48 -23.89 -9.43
C THR A 485 -11.97 -24.06 -9.63
N LYS A 486 -12.38 -24.49 -10.82
CA LYS A 486 -13.78 -24.65 -11.22
C LYS A 486 -13.99 -25.95 -12.00
N THR A 487 -15.09 -26.63 -11.68
CA THR A 487 -15.65 -27.76 -12.45
C THR A 487 -16.95 -27.31 -13.12
N TYR A 488 -17.40 -28.00 -14.17
CA TYR A 488 -18.68 -27.71 -14.80
C TYR A 488 -19.83 -28.12 -13.87
N ASP A 489 -20.53 -27.15 -13.28
CA ASP A 489 -21.60 -27.40 -12.30
C ASP A 489 -22.89 -26.62 -12.60
N GLY A 490 -22.94 -25.91 -13.73
CA GLY A 490 -24.10 -25.11 -14.14
C GLY A 490 -24.16 -23.73 -13.49
N THR A 491 -23.08 -23.29 -12.83
CA THR A 491 -22.97 -21.95 -12.25
C THR A 491 -21.61 -21.31 -12.57
N LEU A 492 -21.57 -19.99 -12.68
CA LEU A 492 -20.30 -19.24 -12.77
C LEU A 492 -19.75 -18.94 -11.37
N ALA A 493 -18.43 -18.99 -11.22
CA ALA A 493 -17.75 -18.53 -10.02
C ALA A 493 -17.29 -17.08 -10.16
N THR A 494 -17.35 -16.31 -9.07
CA THR A 494 -16.68 -15.01 -9.02
C THR A 494 -15.25 -15.19 -8.52
N ILE A 495 -14.30 -14.56 -9.20
CA ILE A 495 -12.90 -14.44 -8.78
C ILE A 495 -12.57 -12.95 -8.60
N THR A 496 -11.96 -12.60 -7.47
CA THR A 496 -11.62 -11.22 -7.12
C THR A 496 -10.19 -11.16 -6.61
N GLY A 497 -9.45 -10.13 -7.00
CA GLY A 497 -8.04 -9.94 -6.65
C GLY A 497 -7.73 -8.49 -6.34
N ASN A 498 -7.04 -8.23 -5.24
CA ASN A 498 -6.86 -6.88 -4.72
C ASN A 498 -5.70 -6.13 -5.37
N LEU A 499 -6.02 -5.07 -6.11
CA LEU A 499 -5.07 -4.21 -6.79
C LEU A 499 -4.89 -2.85 -6.11
N SER A 500 -5.53 -2.58 -4.96
CA SER A 500 -5.38 -1.31 -4.22
C SER A 500 -3.93 -1.05 -3.85
N GLY A 501 -3.19 -2.13 -3.59
CA GLY A 501 -1.76 -2.09 -3.39
C GLY A 501 -0.99 -1.52 -4.56
N TYR A 502 -1.46 -1.58 -5.81
CA TYR A 502 -0.71 -1.20 -7.00
C TYR A 502 -1.07 0.19 -7.55
N GLN A 503 -1.88 0.97 -6.83
CA GLN A 503 -2.32 2.30 -7.28
C GLN A 503 -1.18 3.21 -7.70
N GLY A 504 -1.40 3.96 -8.79
CA GLY A 504 -0.40 4.82 -9.42
C GLY A 504 0.68 4.06 -10.21
N GLN A 505 0.69 2.72 -10.19
CA GLN A 505 1.65 1.94 -10.96
C GLN A 505 1.07 1.48 -12.31
N ASN A 506 1.95 1.41 -13.29
CA ASN A 506 1.78 0.59 -14.48
C ASN A 506 2.22 -0.86 -14.16
N ILE A 507 1.30 -1.80 -14.31
CA ILE A 507 1.55 -3.23 -14.07
C ILE A 507 1.23 -4.08 -15.30
N THR A 508 1.77 -5.30 -15.34
CA THR A 508 1.33 -6.34 -16.27
C THR A 508 0.40 -7.30 -15.53
N ILE A 509 -0.77 -7.58 -16.10
CA ILE A 509 -1.72 -8.59 -15.59
C ILE A 509 -1.75 -9.77 -16.55
N MET A 510 -1.63 -10.98 -16.01
CA MET A 510 -1.80 -12.21 -16.78
C MET A 510 -3.01 -12.98 -16.28
N LEU A 511 -3.96 -13.24 -17.17
CA LEU A 511 -5.07 -14.16 -16.96
C LEU A 511 -4.64 -15.53 -17.49
N ALA A 512 -4.46 -16.49 -16.60
CA ALA A 512 -3.95 -17.82 -16.90
C ALA A 512 -5.00 -18.89 -16.60
N VAL A 513 -5.14 -19.86 -17.49
CA VAL A 513 -5.96 -21.06 -17.28
C VAL A 513 -5.04 -22.27 -17.31
N SER A 514 -4.99 -22.99 -16.18
CA SER A 514 -4.28 -24.26 -16.05
C SER A 514 -5.31 -25.40 -16.09
N PRO A 515 -5.11 -26.43 -16.94
CA PRO A 515 -6.06 -27.52 -17.09
C PRO A 515 -6.02 -28.50 -15.90
N GLY A 516 -7.04 -29.35 -15.84
CA GLY A 516 -7.09 -30.54 -14.99
C GLY A 516 -6.14 -31.64 -15.48
N ALA A 517 -6.49 -32.91 -15.25
CA ALA A 517 -5.77 -34.04 -15.82
C ALA A 517 -6.01 -34.22 -17.34
N THR A 518 -7.08 -33.65 -17.89
CA THR A 518 -7.41 -33.65 -19.32
C THR A 518 -7.71 -32.25 -19.83
N VAL A 519 -7.58 -32.00 -21.15
CA VAL A 519 -7.77 -30.65 -21.73
C VAL A 519 -8.94 -30.55 -22.73
N THR A 520 -9.49 -31.67 -23.20
CA THR A 520 -10.37 -31.71 -24.39
C THR A 520 -11.61 -30.82 -24.29
N ASN A 521 -12.17 -30.66 -23.08
CA ASN A 521 -13.41 -29.95 -22.82
C ASN A 521 -13.21 -28.70 -21.96
N ASP A 522 -11.97 -28.20 -21.84
CA ASP A 522 -11.60 -27.08 -20.97
C ASP A 522 -11.92 -25.73 -21.63
N TRP A 523 -13.19 -25.56 -22.02
CA TRP A 523 -13.75 -24.40 -22.71
C TRP A 523 -13.93 -23.21 -21.75
N ALA A 524 -12.83 -22.76 -21.17
CA ALA A 524 -12.79 -21.76 -20.11
C ALA A 524 -13.20 -20.37 -20.61
N SER A 525 -13.98 -19.66 -19.80
CA SER A 525 -14.58 -18.38 -20.15
C SER A 525 -14.37 -17.35 -19.05
N TRP A 526 -13.89 -16.16 -19.43
CA TRP A 526 -13.72 -14.99 -18.58
C TRP A 526 -14.79 -13.95 -18.92
N ALA A 527 -15.91 -13.97 -18.19
CA ALA A 527 -16.99 -13.00 -18.33
C ALA A 527 -16.76 -11.82 -17.38
N THR A 528 -17.03 -10.60 -17.84
CA THR A 528 -16.94 -9.38 -17.01
C THR A 528 -15.58 -9.21 -16.34
N ALA A 529 -14.48 -9.68 -16.96
CA ALA A 529 -13.14 -9.52 -16.43
C ALA A 529 -12.71 -8.05 -16.52
N LYS A 530 -12.62 -7.38 -15.36
CA LYS A 530 -12.35 -5.94 -15.27
C LYS A 530 -11.55 -5.60 -14.01
N ILE A 531 -10.84 -4.48 -14.04
CA ILE A 531 -10.45 -3.76 -12.84
C ILE A 531 -11.56 -2.77 -12.53
N THR A 532 -12.04 -2.78 -11.30
CA THR A 532 -13.01 -1.82 -10.76
C THR A 532 -12.41 -1.03 -9.62
N ALA A 533 -12.90 0.18 -9.43
CA ALA A 533 -12.60 0.99 -8.25
C ALA A 533 -13.83 1.78 -7.79
N LYS A 534 -13.78 2.25 -6.54
CA LYS A 534 -14.80 3.10 -5.93
C LYS A 534 -14.22 4.51 -5.72
N LEU A 535 -15.05 5.52 -5.96
CA LEU A 535 -14.69 6.87 -5.52
C LEU A 535 -14.84 6.94 -3.99
N PRO A 536 -13.79 7.34 -3.26
CA PRO A 536 -13.88 7.51 -1.83
C PRO A 536 -14.68 8.78 -1.50
N MET A 537 -15.43 8.74 -0.40
CA MET A 537 -16.01 9.96 0.15
C MET A 537 -14.92 10.81 0.80
N GLN A 538 -14.85 12.10 0.45
CA GLN A 538 -13.84 12.99 1.01
C GLN A 538 -14.21 13.51 2.39
N LEU A 539 -13.29 13.36 3.34
CA LEU A 539 -13.38 13.80 4.73
C LEU A 539 -12.21 14.74 5.01
N HIS A 540 -12.46 16.06 5.03
CA HIS A 540 -11.43 17.05 5.38
C HIS A 540 -11.22 17.13 6.89
N VAL A 541 -9.99 16.93 7.39
CA VAL A 541 -9.70 16.98 8.83
C VAL A 541 -10.14 18.28 9.52
N SER A 542 -10.20 19.40 8.78
CA SER A 542 -10.66 20.68 9.29
C SER A 542 -12.16 20.74 9.61
N ASP A 543 -12.98 19.87 9.02
CA ASP A 543 -14.40 19.75 9.36
C ASP A 543 -14.62 19.17 10.76
N TRP A 544 -13.59 18.54 11.34
CA TRP A 544 -13.58 17.94 12.69
C TRP A 544 -12.65 18.66 13.66
N GLY A 545 -12.27 19.90 13.36
CA GLY A 545 -11.59 20.80 14.29
C GLY A 545 -10.06 20.74 14.28
N ALA A 546 -9.45 19.99 13.36
CA ALA A 546 -8.00 20.08 13.15
C ALA A 546 -7.65 21.40 12.41
N VAL A 547 -6.68 22.16 12.92
CA VAL A 547 -6.35 23.48 12.38
C VAL A 547 -4.87 23.56 12.07
N ALA A 548 -4.55 23.63 10.77
CA ALA A 548 -3.16 23.76 10.35
C ALA A 548 -2.51 25.07 10.89
N ASN A 549 -1.25 24.95 11.30
CA ASN A 549 -0.35 26.03 11.71
C ASN A 549 -0.72 26.78 13.01
N ASP A 550 -1.57 26.21 13.86
CA ASP A 550 -1.95 26.85 15.13
C ASP A 550 -1.04 26.47 16.32
N GLY A 551 -0.21 25.44 16.15
CA GLY A 551 0.69 24.93 17.20
C GLY A 551 -0.01 24.11 18.29
N THR A 552 -1.28 23.76 18.11
CA THR A 552 -2.08 22.98 19.07
C THR A 552 -2.19 21.52 18.64
N ASP A 553 -2.57 20.65 19.59
CA ASP A 553 -2.66 19.20 19.36
C ASP A 553 -3.94 18.83 18.60
N ASP A 554 -3.76 18.24 17.43
CA ASP A 554 -4.83 17.83 16.51
C ASP A 554 -5.28 16.37 16.73
N LEU A 555 -4.63 15.60 17.63
CA LEU A 555 -4.85 14.16 17.76
C LEU A 555 -6.32 13.78 18.07
N ALA A 556 -7.04 14.60 18.83
CA ALA A 556 -8.46 14.35 19.12
C ALA A 556 -9.34 14.44 17.87
N ALA A 557 -9.08 15.41 16.98
CA ALA A 557 -9.75 15.54 15.69
C ALA A 557 -9.42 14.36 14.78
N MET A 558 -8.15 13.93 14.75
CA MET A 558 -7.70 12.75 14.00
C MET A 558 -8.39 11.45 14.43
N ASN A 559 -8.58 11.25 15.74
CA ASN A 559 -9.32 10.08 16.24
C ASN A 559 -10.81 10.14 15.86
N THR A 560 -11.40 11.34 15.87
CA THR A 560 -12.81 11.55 15.51
C THR A 560 -13.06 11.24 14.04
N ILE A 561 -12.22 11.74 13.14
CA ILE A 561 -12.36 11.48 11.71
C ILE A 561 -12.08 10.02 11.36
N ALA A 562 -11.13 9.35 12.01
CA ALA A 562 -10.90 7.91 11.81
C ALA A 562 -12.16 7.08 12.13
N ASN A 563 -12.86 7.41 13.22
CA ASN A 563 -14.11 6.75 13.57
C ASN A 563 -15.23 7.03 12.56
N LYS A 564 -15.31 8.24 12.01
CA LYS A 564 -16.27 8.57 10.94
C LYS A 564 -15.94 7.85 9.63
N ALA A 565 -14.67 7.82 9.24
CA ALA A 565 -14.19 7.11 8.06
C ALA A 565 -14.53 5.62 8.12
N LYS A 566 -14.54 5.02 9.33
CA LYS A 566 -14.94 3.64 9.55
C LYS A 566 -16.41 3.36 9.23
N VAL A 567 -17.29 4.33 9.37
CA VAL A 567 -18.71 4.19 9.01
C VAL A 567 -18.92 4.51 7.53
N MET A 568 -18.07 5.38 6.97
CA MET A 568 -18.25 5.99 5.65
C MET A 568 -17.40 5.35 4.53
N GLN A 569 -16.78 4.19 4.80
CA GLN A 569 -15.85 3.54 3.87
C GLN A 569 -16.55 3.08 2.57
N PRO A 570 -15.88 3.19 1.40
CA PRO A 570 -14.54 3.77 1.22
C PRO A 570 -14.53 5.29 1.41
N ALA A 571 -13.47 5.81 2.03
CA ALA A 571 -13.31 7.24 2.30
C ALA A 571 -11.86 7.71 2.09
N GLU A 572 -11.70 9.01 1.88
CA GLU A 572 -10.42 9.69 1.78
C GLU A 572 -10.36 10.72 2.91
N ILE A 573 -9.44 10.52 3.85
CA ILE A 573 -9.11 11.49 4.89
C ILE A 573 -8.11 12.48 4.28
N TYR A 574 -8.52 13.74 4.17
CA TYR A 574 -7.77 14.79 3.48
C TYR A 574 -7.28 15.85 4.48
N PHE A 575 -5.99 16.15 4.43
CA PHE A 575 -5.38 17.24 5.18
C PHE A 575 -5.17 18.45 4.27
N ASP A 576 -5.45 19.64 4.81
CA ASP A 576 -5.13 20.89 4.15
C ASP A 576 -3.61 21.16 4.17
N ASP A 577 -3.17 22.16 3.41
CA ASP A 577 -1.79 22.64 3.49
C ASP A 577 -1.46 23.19 4.90
N GLY A 578 -0.25 22.94 5.35
CA GLY A 578 0.30 23.45 6.60
C GLY A 578 0.83 22.38 7.54
N THR A 579 0.94 22.75 8.82
CA THR A 579 1.52 21.94 9.89
C THR A 579 0.49 21.55 10.92
N TYR A 580 0.32 20.26 11.16
CA TYR A 580 -0.51 19.71 12.24
C TYR A 580 0.38 19.12 13.33
N ASN A 581 -0.02 19.25 14.59
CA ASN A 581 0.78 18.74 15.72
C ASN A 581 0.06 17.56 16.38
N LEU A 582 0.81 16.49 16.66
CA LEU A 582 0.28 15.33 17.36
C LEU A 582 1.03 15.15 18.68
N SER A 583 0.28 15.09 19.79
CA SER A 583 0.84 14.84 21.11
C SER A 583 1.29 13.40 21.33
N ASN A 584 0.84 12.47 20.48
CA ASN A 584 1.12 11.04 20.56
C ASN A 584 0.81 10.35 19.21
N VAL A 585 0.98 9.03 19.14
CA VAL A 585 0.64 8.21 17.98
C VAL A 585 -0.84 8.31 17.61
N TRP A 586 -1.13 8.48 16.32
CA TRP A 586 -2.48 8.35 15.78
C TRP A 586 -2.78 6.86 15.48
N SER A 587 -3.60 6.27 16.36
CA SER A 587 -4.01 4.87 16.28
C SER A 587 -5.27 4.71 15.43
N ILE A 588 -5.15 3.96 14.34
CA ILE A 588 -6.18 3.71 13.35
C ILE A 588 -6.50 2.22 13.34
N THR A 589 -7.75 1.85 13.64
CA THR A 589 -8.13 0.45 13.87
C THR A 589 -9.29 0.00 12.99
N GLY A 590 -9.06 -1.04 12.18
CA GLY A 590 -10.09 -1.70 11.38
C GLY A 590 -10.67 -0.84 10.27
N LEU A 591 -9.83 0.04 9.68
CA LEU A 591 -10.21 0.77 8.47
C LEU A 591 -9.95 -0.09 7.24
N HIS A 592 -10.86 -0.01 6.27
CA HIS A 592 -10.75 -0.71 5.00
C HIS A 592 -11.01 0.23 3.82
N ASN A 593 -10.18 0.14 2.78
CA ASN A 593 -10.32 0.93 1.56
C ASN A 593 -10.30 2.45 1.83
N ILE A 594 -9.27 2.92 2.54
CA ILE A 594 -9.11 4.32 2.95
C ILE A 594 -7.86 4.92 2.34
N ASN A 595 -8.00 6.13 1.79
CA ASN A 595 -6.87 6.99 1.45
C ASN A 595 -6.65 8.00 2.59
N ILE A 596 -5.42 8.15 3.06
CA ILE A 596 -5.01 9.18 4.03
C ILE A 596 -4.04 10.09 3.28
N LYS A 597 -4.50 11.29 2.93
CA LYS A 597 -3.85 12.14 1.95
C LYS A 597 -3.50 13.50 2.57
N GLY A 598 -2.21 13.85 2.55
CA GLY A 598 -1.79 15.23 2.71
C GLY A 598 -2.13 16.09 1.50
N TYR A 599 -1.89 17.39 1.59
CA TYR A 599 -2.38 18.38 0.64
C TYR A 599 -2.07 18.05 -0.83
N SER A 600 -0.79 17.87 -1.18
CA SER A 600 -0.36 17.59 -2.56
C SER A 600 1.01 16.90 -2.63
N HIS A 601 1.39 16.41 -3.81
CA HIS A 601 2.69 15.78 -4.04
C HIS A 601 3.85 16.77 -3.79
N ASP A 602 3.77 17.97 -4.37
CA ASP A 602 4.83 19.00 -4.33
C ASP A 602 4.84 19.81 -3.04
N THR A 603 3.68 19.93 -2.39
CA THR A 603 3.55 20.55 -1.07
C THR A 603 2.88 19.55 -0.12
N PRO A 604 3.64 18.58 0.41
CA PRO A 604 3.16 17.63 1.42
C PRO A 604 2.73 18.33 2.71
N THR A 605 1.73 17.78 3.40
CA THR A 605 1.31 18.27 4.72
C THR A 605 2.38 17.94 5.77
N ASN A 606 2.71 18.88 6.65
CA ASN A 606 3.66 18.67 7.74
C ASN A 606 2.96 18.11 8.98
N ILE A 607 3.53 17.06 9.58
CA ILE A 607 3.14 16.52 10.88
C ILE A 607 4.32 16.67 11.83
N ILE A 608 4.11 17.34 12.96
CA ILE A 608 5.09 17.42 14.05
C ILE A 608 4.59 16.62 15.24
N ASN A 609 5.33 15.58 15.60
CA ASN A 609 5.01 14.79 16.79
C ASN A 609 5.79 15.33 18.00
N SER A 610 5.07 15.70 19.06
CA SER A 610 5.69 16.27 20.26
C SER A 610 6.11 15.21 21.30
N ASN A 611 5.88 13.92 21.02
CA ASN A 611 6.33 12.81 21.86
C ASN A 611 7.51 12.06 21.19
N PRO A 612 8.76 12.30 21.63
CA PRO A 612 9.96 11.70 21.06
C PRO A 612 10.15 10.22 21.42
N ALA A 613 9.14 9.54 21.93
CA ALA A 613 9.12 8.10 22.17
C ALA A 613 7.98 7.38 21.43
N ALA A 614 7.02 8.11 20.87
CA ALA A 614 5.85 7.54 20.19
C ALA A 614 6.01 7.53 18.66
N GLY A 615 5.28 6.62 18.02
CA GLY A 615 5.13 6.61 16.57
C GLY A 615 4.23 7.76 16.12
N THR A 616 4.08 7.94 14.82
CA THR A 616 3.14 8.94 14.26
C THR A 616 1.85 8.26 13.79
N PHE A 617 1.96 7.13 13.09
CA PHE A 617 0.84 6.35 12.59
C PHE A 617 0.92 4.90 13.08
N LEU A 618 -0.19 4.39 13.60
CA LEU A 618 -0.36 2.98 13.96
C LEU A 618 -1.61 2.43 13.26
N LEU A 619 -1.41 1.51 12.32
CA LEU A 619 -2.46 0.82 11.58
C LEU A 619 -2.66 -0.60 12.18
N TYR A 620 -3.81 -0.83 12.80
CA TYR A 620 -4.14 -2.11 13.42
C TYR A 620 -5.35 -2.75 12.73
N GLY A 621 -5.22 -3.97 12.23
CA GLY A 621 -6.31 -4.68 11.53
C GLY A 621 -6.88 -3.97 10.31
N CYS A 622 -6.09 -3.13 9.64
CA CYS A 622 -6.50 -2.33 8.50
C CYS A 622 -6.24 -3.06 7.17
N ARG A 623 -6.99 -2.72 6.13
CA ARG A 623 -6.82 -3.32 4.79
C ARG A 623 -6.97 -2.25 3.72
N ASN A 624 -6.11 -2.24 2.70
CA ASN A 624 -6.19 -1.28 1.60
C ASN A 624 -6.14 0.15 2.11
N ILE A 625 -5.05 0.48 2.80
CA ILE A 625 -4.78 1.83 3.29
C ILE A 625 -3.68 2.44 2.43
N ASN A 626 -3.93 3.62 1.89
CA ASN A 626 -2.95 4.38 1.13
C ASN A 626 -2.66 5.71 1.83
N THR A 627 -1.49 5.82 2.45
CA THR A 627 -1.04 7.01 3.16
C THR A 627 0.00 7.76 2.36
N ARG A 628 -0.24 9.04 2.05
CA ARG A 628 0.64 9.78 1.15
C ARG A 628 0.70 11.28 1.36
N ASN A 629 1.75 11.88 0.82
CA ASN A 629 1.99 13.33 0.78
C ASN A 629 2.17 13.94 2.18
N PHE A 630 3.06 13.34 2.99
CA PHE A 630 3.37 13.85 4.32
C PHE A 630 4.87 14.16 4.49
N VAL A 631 5.15 15.21 5.23
CA VAL A 631 6.45 15.46 5.85
C VAL A 631 6.28 15.24 7.36
N ILE A 632 7.10 14.38 7.95
CA ILE A 632 7.00 13.99 9.36
C ILE A 632 8.32 14.32 10.07
N ASP A 633 8.22 14.99 11.21
CA ASP A 633 9.36 15.33 12.07
C ASP A 633 8.93 15.35 13.55
N TYR A 634 9.90 15.42 14.45
CA TYR A 634 9.67 15.41 15.89
C TYR A 634 10.23 16.66 16.56
N ASN A 635 9.49 17.20 17.53
CA ASN A 635 9.96 18.30 18.37
C ASN A 635 9.48 18.12 19.82
N PRO A 636 10.36 17.77 20.78
CA PRO A 636 11.82 17.67 20.65
C PRO A 636 12.27 16.46 19.83
N LEU A 637 13.55 16.46 19.40
CA LEU A 637 14.13 15.33 18.66
C LEU A 637 14.29 14.07 19.53
N PRO A 638 14.21 12.87 18.93
CA PRO A 638 14.40 11.61 19.64
C PRO A 638 15.88 11.21 19.80
N PHE A 639 16.80 12.05 19.34
CA PHE A 639 18.24 11.88 19.47
C PHE A 639 18.90 13.23 19.77
N THR A 640 20.16 13.17 20.21
CA THR A 640 21.03 14.34 20.35
C THR A 640 22.36 14.10 19.65
N GLN A 641 23.14 15.15 19.45
CA GLN A 641 24.44 15.07 18.79
C GLN A 641 25.42 16.09 19.37
N GLY A 642 26.72 15.83 19.21
CA GLY A 642 27.77 16.73 19.65
C GLY A 642 29.16 16.36 19.17
N THR A 643 30.16 17.05 19.73
CA THR A 643 31.59 16.89 19.40
C THR A 643 32.36 16.28 20.57
N ILE A 644 33.18 15.27 20.28
CA ILE A 644 33.99 14.54 21.24
C ILE A 644 35.25 15.33 21.61
N SER A 645 35.57 15.37 22.90
CA SER A 645 36.82 15.90 23.46
C SER A 645 37.22 15.14 24.73
N ASN A 646 38.45 15.33 25.22
CA ASN A 646 38.95 14.72 26.46
C ASN A 646 38.76 13.18 26.53
N LEU A 647 38.98 12.48 25.41
CA LEU A 647 38.95 11.01 25.37
C LEU A 647 39.96 10.42 26.37
N SER A 648 39.49 9.57 27.28
CA SER A 648 40.31 8.88 28.28
C SER A 648 39.67 7.53 28.61
N GLY A 649 40.33 6.43 28.22
CA GLY A 649 39.74 5.09 28.29
C GLY A 649 38.43 5.03 27.49
N ASN A 650 37.40 4.42 28.06
CA ASN A 650 36.06 4.32 27.46
C ASN A 650 35.15 5.50 27.84
N THR A 651 35.72 6.68 28.06
CA THR A 651 34.98 7.87 28.47
C THR A 651 35.48 9.10 27.73
N PHE A 652 34.57 9.99 27.38
CA PHE A 652 34.89 11.26 26.74
C PHE A 652 33.94 12.37 27.19
N THR A 653 34.32 13.61 26.91
CA THR A 653 33.44 14.78 27.05
C THR A 653 32.74 15.03 25.71
N LEU A 654 31.41 15.05 25.73
CA LEU A 654 30.55 15.42 24.60
C LEU A 654 30.04 16.84 24.80
N THR A 655 30.38 17.74 23.89
CA THR A 655 29.76 19.07 23.80
C THR A 655 28.65 19.02 22.76
N LEU A 656 27.40 19.18 23.19
CA LEU A 656 26.22 19.10 22.34
C LEU A 656 26.17 20.28 21.37
N ASP A 657 25.69 20.03 20.16
CA ASP A 657 25.39 21.10 19.21
C ASP A 657 24.18 21.91 19.71
N SER A 658 24.11 23.21 19.35
CA SER A 658 23.00 24.09 19.79
C SER A 658 21.65 23.62 19.22
N GLY A 659 20.59 23.70 20.03
CA GLY A 659 19.23 23.32 19.64
C GLY A 659 18.88 21.84 19.81
N TYR A 660 19.79 21.02 20.33
CA TYR A 660 19.54 19.59 20.53
C TYR A 660 19.12 19.23 21.96
N PRO A 661 18.34 18.13 22.12
CA PRO A 661 17.96 17.59 23.43
C PRO A 661 19.11 17.40 24.40
N GLN A 662 18.85 17.60 25.68
CA GLN A 662 19.84 17.45 26.73
C GLN A 662 19.97 15.98 27.17
N LEU A 663 21.17 15.53 27.51
CA LEU A 663 21.42 14.12 27.85
C LEU A 663 20.97 13.70 29.26
N ASP A 664 20.56 14.65 30.11
CA ASP A 664 19.92 14.40 31.41
C ASP A 664 18.40 14.23 31.32
N GLU A 665 17.83 14.20 30.11
CA GLU A 665 16.42 13.85 29.90
C GLU A 665 16.19 12.34 30.15
N ALA A 666 15.00 12.00 30.68
CA ALA A 666 14.68 10.64 31.11
C ALA A 666 14.87 9.59 30.00
N ARG A 667 14.52 9.92 28.75
CA ARG A 667 14.67 9.01 27.60
C ARG A 667 16.10 8.56 27.31
N PHE A 668 17.10 9.31 27.79
CA PHE A 668 18.52 8.97 27.63
C PHE A 668 19.14 8.35 28.88
N THR A 669 18.40 8.25 29.99
CA THR A 669 18.96 7.88 31.30
C THR A 669 18.20 6.78 32.02
N SER A 670 16.90 6.59 31.75
CA SER A 670 16.04 5.66 32.49
C SER A 670 16.29 4.19 32.17
N ASP A 671 16.67 3.88 30.94
CA ASP A 671 16.95 2.53 30.47
C ASP A 671 18.14 2.54 29.49
N LEU A 672 19.34 2.35 30.05
CA LEU A 672 20.58 2.40 29.27
C LEU A 672 20.72 1.22 28.31
N SER A 673 19.97 0.12 28.51
CA SER A 673 20.01 -1.04 27.60
C SER A 673 19.51 -0.71 26.20
N LYS A 674 18.76 0.38 26.06
CA LYS A 674 18.21 0.89 24.79
C LYS A 674 18.96 2.12 24.27
N CYS A 675 19.98 2.59 24.98
CA CYS A 675 20.73 3.79 24.60
C CYS A 675 21.99 3.40 23.82
N LEU A 676 22.13 3.96 22.61
CA LEU A 676 23.21 3.67 21.69
C LEU A 676 23.91 4.95 21.22
N GLY A 677 25.18 4.81 20.90
CA GLY A 677 26.05 5.83 20.36
C GLY A 677 26.59 5.48 18.99
N ILE A 678 26.72 6.47 18.10
CA ILE A 678 27.36 6.31 16.79
C ILE A 678 28.42 7.39 16.60
N TYR A 679 29.64 6.97 16.27
CA TYR A 679 30.73 7.87 15.89
C TYR A 679 30.53 8.33 14.45
N LYS A 680 30.38 9.63 14.25
CA LYS A 680 30.09 10.25 12.95
C LYS A 680 31.32 10.94 12.39
N ASP A 681 31.50 10.81 11.08
CA ASP A 681 32.56 11.47 10.31
C ASP A 681 32.39 12.99 10.44
N PRO A 682 33.43 13.74 10.86
CA PRO A 682 33.34 15.18 11.00
C PRO A 682 33.36 15.93 9.66
N SER A 683 33.66 15.27 8.54
CA SER A 683 33.73 15.91 7.23
C SER A 683 32.37 16.34 6.69
N ALA A 684 32.28 17.58 6.23
CA ALA A 684 31.09 18.12 5.55
C ALA A 684 30.83 17.45 4.18
N SER A 685 31.78 16.71 3.62
CA SER A 685 31.60 16.02 2.33
C SER A 685 30.77 14.72 2.43
N VAL A 686 30.56 14.20 3.64
CA VAL A 686 29.92 12.89 3.92
C VAL A 686 29.05 12.96 5.17
N VAL A 687 28.21 13.99 5.26
CA VAL A 687 27.33 14.26 6.41
C VAL A 687 26.53 13.01 6.81
N GLY A 688 26.50 12.72 8.11
CA GLY A 688 25.74 11.61 8.70
C GLY A 688 26.43 10.24 8.61
N ARG A 689 27.52 10.11 7.85
CA ARG A 689 28.27 8.85 7.73
C ARG A 689 28.93 8.49 9.05
N ILE A 690 29.05 7.19 9.33
CA ILE A 690 29.92 6.75 10.42
C ILE A 690 31.39 7.14 10.14
N THR A 691 32.19 7.29 11.18
CA THR A 691 33.65 7.36 11.01
C THR A 691 34.14 6.02 10.46
N ALA A 692 34.74 6.01 9.28
CA ALA A 692 35.23 4.77 8.69
C ALA A 692 36.32 4.12 9.56
N GLY A 693 36.15 2.83 9.87
CA GLY A 693 37.03 2.07 10.76
C GLY A 693 36.74 2.26 12.25
N SER A 694 35.68 2.98 12.64
CA SER A 694 35.21 3.01 14.03
C SER A 694 34.32 1.83 14.37
N ASP A 695 34.01 1.65 15.65
CA ASP A 695 32.92 0.76 16.06
C ASP A 695 31.64 1.13 15.28
N GLY A 696 30.90 0.12 14.80
CA GLY A 696 29.67 0.33 14.04
C GLY A 696 28.57 0.96 14.90
N TYR A 697 28.57 0.67 16.20
CA TYR A 697 27.80 1.33 17.24
C TYR A 697 28.49 1.09 18.59
N THR A 698 28.12 1.84 19.61
CA THR A 698 28.57 1.58 20.98
C THR A 698 27.42 1.68 21.98
N GLY A 699 27.43 0.82 23.00
CA GLY A 699 26.44 0.85 24.07
C GLY A 699 26.81 1.87 25.14
N ILE A 700 25.83 2.48 25.77
CA ILE A 700 26.04 3.41 26.88
C ILE A 700 26.13 2.63 28.19
N THR A 701 27.25 2.75 28.90
CA THR A 701 27.57 1.90 30.07
C THR A 701 27.26 2.56 31.40
N ALA A 702 27.09 3.88 31.42
CA ALA A 702 26.65 4.65 32.58
C ALA A 702 25.87 5.88 32.13
N ALA A 703 24.96 6.36 32.98
CA ALA A 703 24.19 7.56 32.70
C ALA A 703 25.13 8.77 32.46
N PRO A 704 24.91 9.59 31.41
CA PRO A 704 25.75 10.74 31.14
C PRO A 704 25.83 11.71 32.34
N VAL A 705 27.06 12.10 32.71
CA VAL A 705 27.29 13.02 33.84
C VAL A 705 27.35 14.44 33.31
N LYS A 706 26.38 15.28 33.67
CA LYS A 706 26.34 16.70 33.31
C LYS A 706 27.51 17.44 33.96
N LEU A 707 28.35 18.07 33.14
CA LEU A 707 29.46 18.93 33.59
C LEU A 707 29.03 20.40 33.61
N SER A 708 28.26 20.80 32.59
CA SER A 708 27.55 22.07 32.47
C SER A 708 26.41 21.89 31.46
N THR A 709 25.58 22.91 31.26
CA THR A 709 24.53 22.87 30.22
C THR A 709 25.15 22.59 28.85
N GLY A 710 24.64 21.56 28.15
CA GLY A 710 25.17 21.13 26.85
C GLY A 710 26.52 20.39 26.88
N VAL A 711 27.11 20.11 28.06
CA VAL A 711 28.40 19.42 28.16
C VAL A 711 28.31 18.26 29.13
N TYR A 712 28.57 17.06 28.62
CA TYR A 712 28.40 15.81 29.38
C TYR A 712 29.65 14.95 29.30
N ARG A 713 29.95 14.23 30.38
CA ARG A 713 30.85 13.08 30.33
C ARG A 713 30.04 11.84 29.97
N VAL A 714 30.43 11.15 28.90
CA VAL A 714 29.75 9.95 28.37
C VAL A 714 30.66 8.76 28.52
N SER A 715 30.12 7.64 29.02
CA SER A 715 30.82 6.36 29.17
C SER A 715 30.20 5.31 28.26
N VAL A 716 31.05 4.62 27.50
CA VAL A 716 30.65 3.74 26.39
C VAL A 716 31.28 2.34 26.51
N SER A 717 30.81 1.36 25.73
CA SER A 717 31.37 0.01 25.72
C SER A 717 32.60 -0.14 24.83
N GLY A 718 32.75 0.71 23.80
CA GLY A 718 33.84 0.63 22.82
C GLY A 718 34.20 2.00 22.25
N VAL A 719 35.50 2.20 21.98
CA VAL A 719 36.08 3.46 21.45
C VAL A 719 37.03 3.20 20.26
N THR A 720 36.82 2.12 19.51
CA THR A 720 37.64 1.81 18.34
C THR A 720 37.48 2.89 17.29
N GLY A 721 38.60 3.41 16.76
CA GLY A 721 38.59 4.46 15.74
C GLY A 721 38.14 5.84 16.22
N VAL A 722 38.02 6.04 17.54
CA VAL A 722 37.56 7.31 18.13
C VAL A 722 38.70 8.31 18.32
N ALA A 723 38.43 9.58 18.02
CA ALA A 723 39.38 10.68 18.22
C ALA A 723 38.68 11.96 18.67
N ASN A 724 39.41 12.84 19.37
CA ASN A 724 38.94 14.20 19.68
C ASN A 724 38.63 14.96 18.38
N GLY A 725 37.54 15.73 18.38
CA GLY A 725 37.06 16.48 17.21
C GLY A 725 36.06 15.72 16.33
N GLN A 726 35.89 14.41 16.53
CA GLN A 726 34.84 13.64 15.86
C GLN A 726 33.45 14.01 16.39
N LYS A 727 32.44 13.71 15.57
CA LYS A 727 31.03 13.88 15.94
C LYS A 727 30.48 12.59 16.55
N PHE A 728 29.45 12.72 17.37
CA PHE A 728 28.78 11.61 18.03
C PHE A 728 27.28 11.86 18.09
N THR A 729 26.47 10.87 17.70
CA THR A 729 25.03 10.87 17.97
C THR A 729 24.72 9.93 19.13
N TYR A 730 23.81 10.36 20.00
CA TYR A 730 23.28 9.58 21.12
C TYR A 730 21.78 9.49 20.94
N HIS A 731 21.25 8.27 20.96
CA HIS A 731 19.82 8.04 20.79
C HIS A 731 19.34 6.86 21.63
N ALA A 732 18.02 6.77 21.82
CA ALA A 732 17.37 5.64 22.47
C ALA A 732 16.52 4.88 21.44
N VAL A 733 16.74 3.57 21.29
CA VAL A 733 15.96 2.68 20.39
C VAL A 733 14.74 2.07 21.08
N GLY A 734 14.23 2.73 22.12
CA GLY A 734 13.10 2.25 22.93
C GLY A 734 11.73 2.79 22.55
N GLY A 735 11.65 3.62 21.50
CA GLY A 735 10.39 4.19 21.02
C GLY A 735 9.66 3.30 20.03
N GLN A 736 8.55 3.81 19.50
CA GLN A 736 7.78 3.17 18.43
C GLN A 736 8.25 3.67 17.05
N ALA A 737 8.13 2.85 16.01
CA ALA A 737 8.42 3.29 14.65
C ALA A 737 7.41 4.35 14.17
N CYS A 738 7.81 5.17 13.19
CA CYS A 738 6.98 6.28 12.73
C CYS A 738 5.68 5.81 12.09
N GLY A 739 5.75 4.87 11.15
CA GLY A 739 4.59 4.18 10.56
C GLY A 739 4.62 2.70 10.93
N THR A 740 3.60 2.24 11.65
CA THR A 740 3.52 0.84 12.12
C THR A 740 2.25 0.16 11.62
N CYS A 741 2.37 -1.11 11.24
CA CYS A 741 1.25 -1.94 10.78
C CYS A 741 1.29 -3.31 11.50
N TYR A 742 0.25 -3.63 12.28
CA TYR A 742 0.10 -4.92 12.99
C TYR A 742 -1.27 -5.61 12.76
N GLU A 743 -1.24 -6.95 12.67
CA GLU A 743 -2.31 -7.95 12.86
C GLU A 743 -3.71 -7.71 12.27
N PRO A 744 -4.21 -8.67 11.47
CA PRO A 744 -3.67 -8.94 10.15
C PRO A 744 -3.96 -7.72 9.26
N ASN A 745 -2.89 -7.07 8.80
CA ASN A 745 -3.00 -6.03 7.78
C ASN A 745 -2.90 -6.63 6.38
N SER A 746 -3.50 -5.97 5.41
CA SER A 746 -3.39 -6.38 4.00
C SER A 746 -3.29 -5.15 3.10
N HIS A 747 -2.28 -5.11 2.25
CA HIS A 747 -2.04 -4.06 1.25
C HIS A 747 -2.01 -2.65 1.85
N ILE A 748 -0.92 -2.35 2.56
CA ILE A 748 -0.65 -1.01 3.10
C ILE A 748 0.35 -0.29 2.19
N VAL A 749 0.08 0.98 1.89
CA VAL A 749 0.92 1.82 1.03
C VAL A 749 1.36 3.07 1.81
N TRP A 750 2.67 3.33 1.77
CA TRP A 750 3.28 4.61 2.06
C TRP A 750 3.81 5.19 0.75
N ASP A 751 3.36 6.37 0.36
CA ASP A 751 3.76 7.01 -0.90
C ASP A 751 4.08 8.49 -0.70
N ASN A 752 5.23 8.97 -1.19
CA ASN A 752 5.65 10.37 -1.05
C ASN A 752 5.61 10.86 0.41
N VAL A 753 6.37 10.17 1.27
CA VAL A 753 6.51 10.53 2.69
C VAL A 753 7.95 10.89 3.00
N PHE A 754 8.18 12.10 3.48
CA PHE A 754 9.47 12.55 3.99
C PHE A 754 9.51 12.37 5.50
N LEU A 755 10.42 11.56 6.00
CA LEU A 755 10.63 11.30 7.41
C LEU A 755 11.99 11.85 7.85
N TYR A 756 11.98 12.93 8.63
CA TYR A 756 13.20 13.62 9.05
C TYR A 756 13.77 13.18 10.40
N SER A 757 12.95 12.55 11.22
CA SER A 757 13.37 11.90 12.46
C SER A 757 12.36 10.82 12.87
N SER A 758 12.82 9.78 13.57
CA SER A 758 11.96 8.76 14.18
C SER A 758 12.60 8.21 15.44
N PRO A 759 11.83 7.96 16.53
CA PRO A 759 12.39 7.45 17.77
C PRO A 759 12.82 5.98 17.70
N PHE A 760 12.40 5.27 16.66
CA PHE A 760 12.88 3.92 16.35
C PHE A 760 13.07 3.79 14.83
N MET A 761 12.33 2.89 14.18
CA MET A 761 12.39 2.65 12.73
C MET A 761 11.48 3.62 11.95
N GLY A 762 11.63 3.66 10.63
CA GLY A 762 10.75 4.41 9.72
C GLY A 762 9.39 3.75 9.55
N PHE A 763 9.32 2.75 8.66
CA PHE A 763 8.11 2.02 8.31
C PHE A 763 8.23 0.54 8.71
N VAL A 764 7.36 0.09 9.61
CA VAL A 764 7.36 -1.29 10.12
C VAL A 764 6.06 -1.98 9.78
N ALA A 765 6.13 -3.22 9.32
CA ALA A 765 4.97 -4.05 9.14
C ALA A 765 5.21 -5.48 9.62
N THR A 766 4.29 -5.97 10.45
CA THR A 766 4.28 -7.34 10.97
C THR A 766 2.93 -7.97 10.72
N ASP A 767 2.91 -9.27 10.39
CA ASP A 767 1.70 -10.02 10.05
C ASP A 767 0.88 -9.30 8.96
N ILE A 768 1.52 -9.17 7.78
CA ILE A 768 0.99 -8.38 6.66
C ILE A 768 1.06 -9.15 5.35
N GLU A 769 -0.01 -9.08 4.56
CA GLU A 769 -0.02 -9.73 3.25
C GLU A 769 0.92 -9.07 2.23
N LYS A 770 0.97 -7.73 2.22
CA LYS A 770 1.80 -6.94 1.31
C LYS A 770 1.99 -5.51 1.85
N LEU A 771 3.23 -5.03 1.81
CA LEU A 771 3.61 -3.63 2.10
C LEU A 771 4.17 -2.98 0.83
N PHE A 772 3.82 -1.72 0.60
CA PHE A 772 4.44 -0.88 -0.42
C PHE A 772 4.98 0.40 0.21
N VAL A 773 6.22 0.73 -0.10
CA VAL A 773 6.90 1.97 0.30
C VAL A 773 7.47 2.59 -0.97
N ARG A 774 6.94 3.75 -1.38
CA ARG A 774 7.27 4.38 -2.67
C ARG A 774 7.56 5.84 -2.50
N ASN A 775 8.57 6.35 -3.20
CA ASN A 775 8.89 7.78 -3.15
C ASN A 775 9.07 8.28 -1.69
N CYS A 776 9.45 7.38 -0.77
CA CYS A 776 9.59 7.70 0.65
C CYS A 776 11.04 8.04 0.94
N ASN A 777 11.26 9.03 1.79
CA ASN A 777 12.58 9.57 2.08
C ASN A 777 12.80 9.60 3.59
N VAL A 778 13.54 8.63 4.13
CA VAL A 778 14.04 8.66 5.51
C VAL A 778 15.41 9.34 5.48
N ILE A 779 15.42 10.66 5.64
CA ILE A 779 16.60 11.49 5.35
C ILE A 779 16.85 12.53 6.43
N ILE A 780 18.07 13.06 6.44
CA ILE A 780 18.41 14.21 7.29
C ILE A 780 17.59 15.41 6.82
N LYS A 781 17.01 16.18 7.76
CA LYS A 781 16.26 17.40 7.41
C LYS A 781 17.13 18.38 6.62
N PRO A 782 16.77 18.72 5.37
CA PRO A 782 17.51 19.69 4.57
C PRO A 782 17.63 21.04 5.28
N GLY A 783 18.75 21.74 5.06
CA GLY A 783 19.01 23.05 5.67
C GLY A 783 19.32 23.02 7.17
N THR A 784 19.53 21.84 7.76
CA THR A 784 19.92 21.69 9.18
C THR A 784 21.33 21.11 9.30
N ASN A 785 21.87 21.12 10.53
CA ASN A 785 23.14 20.46 10.88
C ASN A 785 22.95 19.04 11.45
N ARG A 786 21.78 18.42 11.25
CA ARG A 786 21.50 17.06 11.74
C ARG A 786 22.47 16.04 11.15
N LEU A 787 22.87 15.05 11.96
CA LEU A 787 23.75 13.94 11.59
C LEU A 787 23.03 12.58 11.55
N GLN A 788 21.73 12.57 11.82
CA GLN A 788 20.91 11.37 11.92
C GLN A 788 19.47 11.69 11.48
N SER A 789 18.81 10.68 10.90
CA SER A 789 17.39 10.67 10.56
C SER A 789 16.62 9.79 11.55
N ALA A 790 16.27 8.56 11.19
CA ALA A 790 15.66 7.59 12.10
C ALA A 790 16.71 6.98 13.06
N ASN A 791 16.27 6.59 14.26
CA ASN A 791 17.13 5.95 15.26
C ASN A 791 17.47 4.48 14.94
N ALA A 792 16.69 3.82 14.08
CA ALA A 792 16.91 2.45 13.63
C ALA A 792 16.61 2.32 12.12
N ASP A 793 16.06 1.18 11.69
CA ASP A 793 15.84 0.81 10.29
C ASP A 793 14.94 1.80 9.53
N GLY A 794 15.10 1.86 8.20
CA GLY A 794 14.24 2.63 7.31
C GLY A 794 12.91 1.92 7.07
N VAL A 795 12.97 0.70 6.55
CA VAL A 795 11.83 -0.22 6.38
C VAL A 795 12.15 -1.55 7.04
N HIS A 796 11.23 -2.09 7.85
CA HIS A 796 11.40 -3.41 8.45
C HIS A 796 10.10 -4.22 8.34
N THR A 797 10.16 -5.37 7.66
CA THR A 797 9.03 -6.30 7.57
C THR A 797 9.34 -7.62 8.24
N VAL A 798 8.46 -8.05 9.15
CA VAL A 798 8.51 -9.37 9.79
C VAL A 798 7.26 -10.14 9.44
N ASP A 799 7.41 -11.38 8.99
CA ASP A 799 6.30 -12.23 8.57
C ASP A 799 5.39 -11.54 7.54
N CYS A 800 6.01 -10.99 6.50
CA CYS A 800 5.28 -10.49 5.34
C CYS A 800 5.04 -11.65 4.36
N LYS A 801 3.81 -11.85 3.88
CA LYS A 801 3.52 -12.96 2.95
C LYS A 801 4.20 -12.74 1.60
N ASN A 802 3.83 -11.64 0.95
CA ASN A 802 4.43 -11.16 -0.27
C ASN A 802 5.29 -9.97 0.10
N GLY A 803 6.61 -10.15 0.04
CA GLY A 803 7.63 -9.24 0.52
C GLY A 803 7.43 -7.80 0.08
N PRO A 804 7.98 -6.83 0.82
CA PRO A 804 7.73 -5.44 0.54
C PRO A 804 8.18 -5.05 -0.85
N ASP A 805 7.47 -4.10 -1.45
CA ASP A 805 8.02 -3.32 -2.54
C ASP A 805 8.53 -2.00 -1.97
N VAL A 806 9.84 -1.77 -2.10
CA VAL A 806 10.47 -0.50 -1.75
C VAL A 806 11.04 0.09 -3.04
N ILE A 807 10.41 1.16 -3.53
CA ILE A 807 10.65 1.69 -4.87
C ILE A 807 10.93 3.20 -4.81
N SER A 808 11.91 3.68 -5.57
CA SER A 808 12.20 5.11 -5.75
C SER A 808 12.33 5.87 -4.42
N SER A 809 12.97 5.26 -3.43
CA SER A 809 13.02 5.75 -2.04
C SER A 809 14.45 6.02 -1.57
N THR A 810 14.63 6.95 -0.63
CA THR A 810 15.95 7.32 -0.08
C THR A 810 16.05 7.01 1.40
N PHE A 811 17.16 6.39 1.81
CA PHE A 811 17.50 6.04 3.19
C PHE A 811 18.88 6.63 3.52
N GLU A 812 18.91 7.68 4.33
CA GLU A 812 20.13 8.42 4.66
C GLU A 812 20.37 8.56 6.17
N ALA A 813 21.56 8.18 6.60
CA ALA A 813 22.13 8.43 7.93
C ALA A 813 21.32 7.91 9.13
N GLN A 814 20.41 6.96 8.90
CA GLN A 814 19.66 6.32 9.98
C GLN A 814 20.54 5.39 10.82
N GLY A 815 20.01 5.01 11.98
CA GLY A 815 20.73 4.26 13.01
C GLY A 815 20.75 2.74 12.82
N ASP A 816 20.15 2.18 11.76
CA ASP A 816 20.28 0.76 11.39
C ASP A 816 19.95 0.59 9.88
N ASP A 817 19.56 -0.61 9.46
CA ASP A 817 19.43 -0.99 8.05
C ASP A 817 18.52 -0.10 7.21
N GLY A 818 18.84 0.03 5.92
CA GLY A 818 17.94 0.59 4.92
C GLY A 818 16.59 -0.12 4.88
N VAL A 819 16.65 -1.39 4.48
CA VAL A 819 15.49 -2.30 4.41
C VAL A 819 15.85 -3.64 5.04
N ASN A 820 15.03 -4.13 5.98
CA ASN A 820 15.07 -5.49 6.49
C ASN A 820 13.80 -6.26 6.10
N VAL A 821 13.98 -7.40 5.44
CA VAL A 821 12.92 -8.37 5.11
C VAL A 821 13.20 -9.65 5.87
N ALA A 822 12.30 -10.05 6.76
CA ALA A 822 12.46 -11.22 7.62
C ALA A 822 11.16 -12.02 7.78
N GLY A 823 11.29 -13.34 7.97
CA GLY A 823 10.28 -14.18 8.62
C GLY A 823 10.73 -14.56 10.02
N SER A 824 9.78 -14.78 10.94
CA SER A 824 10.07 -15.09 12.33
C SER A 824 10.28 -16.60 12.56
N GLY A 825 11.28 -16.92 13.38
CA GLY A 825 11.56 -18.28 13.84
C GLY A 825 10.78 -18.62 15.10
N GLY A 826 9.72 -19.41 14.97
CA GLY A 826 8.92 -19.87 16.10
C GLY A 826 9.70 -20.84 16.99
N ARG A 827 9.79 -20.54 18.29
CA ARG A 827 10.56 -21.33 19.26
C ARG A 827 9.75 -22.51 19.77
N ILE A 828 10.25 -23.73 19.61
CA ILE A 828 9.53 -24.95 20.00
C ILE A 828 9.74 -25.19 21.50
N LEU A 829 8.69 -25.02 22.31
CA LEU A 829 8.78 -25.14 23.77
C LEU A 829 8.27 -26.48 24.30
N ALA A 830 7.44 -27.19 23.53
CA ALA A 830 7.08 -28.58 23.82
C ALA A 830 6.70 -29.37 22.57
N GLN A 831 6.79 -30.69 22.70
CA GLN A 831 6.30 -31.65 21.73
C GLN A 831 5.34 -32.60 22.45
N THR A 832 4.05 -32.54 22.08
CA THR A 832 2.99 -33.35 22.71
C THR A 832 2.81 -34.69 22.01
N SER A 833 3.12 -34.78 20.71
CA SER A 833 3.17 -36.02 19.93
C SER A 833 4.20 -35.87 18.80
N SER A 834 4.38 -36.91 17.98
CA SER A 834 5.23 -36.81 16.79
C SER A 834 4.78 -35.74 15.80
N THR A 835 3.49 -35.38 15.78
CA THR A 835 2.89 -34.40 14.86
C THR A 835 2.43 -33.11 15.53
N ARG A 836 2.48 -32.99 16.86
CA ARG A 836 1.92 -31.84 17.60
C ARG A 836 2.98 -31.11 18.42
N LEU A 837 3.14 -29.82 18.16
CA LEU A 837 4.12 -28.94 18.81
C LEU A 837 3.45 -27.73 19.45
N SER A 838 4.04 -27.28 20.56
CA SER A 838 3.73 -26.00 21.17
C SER A 838 4.85 -25.01 20.86
N ILE A 839 4.52 -23.96 20.10
CA ILE A 839 5.47 -23.03 19.48
C ILE A 839 5.19 -21.61 19.95
N TYR A 840 6.19 -20.95 20.52
CA TYR A 840 6.14 -19.51 20.79
C TYR A 840 6.41 -18.74 19.51
N THR A 841 5.47 -17.90 19.10
CA THR A 841 5.57 -17.04 17.91
C THR A 841 5.72 -15.57 18.32
N TYR A 842 6.42 -14.79 17.50
CA TYR A 842 6.77 -13.39 17.83
C TYR A 842 5.70 -12.37 17.49
N GLY A 843 4.79 -12.66 16.57
CA GLY A 843 3.79 -11.67 16.16
C GLY A 843 2.66 -12.16 15.28
N ARG A 844 2.57 -13.47 15.02
CA ARG A 844 1.43 -14.02 14.27
C ARG A 844 1.07 -15.43 14.68
N THR A 845 -0.14 -15.78 14.29
CA THR A 845 -0.69 -17.12 14.37
C THR A 845 -0.49 -17.86 13.04
N TYR A 846 -0.15 -19.15 13.07
CA TYR A 846 -0.09 -19.97 11.86
C TYR A 846 -1.48 -20.30 11.33
N SER A 847 -1.65 -20.31 10.00
CA SER A 847 -2.92 -20.69 9.35
C SER A 847 -3.02 -22.19 9.09
N ILE A 848 -4.23 -22.77 9.13
CA ILE A 848 -4.45 -24.14 8.60
C ILE A 848 -4.09 -24.15 7.11
N GLY A 849 -3.34 -25.14 6.67
CA GLY A 849 -2.79 -25.23 5.31
C GLY A 849 -1.43 -24.55 5.13
N GLU A 850 -0.95 -23.80 6.13
CA GLU A 850 0.35 -23.13 6.04
C GLU A 850 1.53 -24.11 6.09
N ARG A 851 2.56 -23.84 5.29
CA ARG A 851 3.76 -24.67 5.20
C ARG A 851 4.86 -24.13 6.10
N LEU A 852 5.38 -24.98 6.98
CA LEU A 852 6.47 -24.67 7.90
C LEU A 852 7.67 -25.62 7.68
N VAL A 853 8.87 -25.15 8.01
CA VAL A 853 10.14 -25.89 7.94
C VAL A 853 10.89 -25.78 9.26
N LEU A 854 11.46 -26.90 9.71
CA LEU A 854 12.34 -26.97 10.88
C LEU A 854 13.75 -26.49 10.53
N PHE A 855 14.31 -25.61 11.35
CA PHE A 855 15.69 -25.17 11.33
C PHE A 855 16.41 -25.51 12.62
N THR A 856 17.64 -26.01 12.52
CA THR A 856 18.50 -26.27 13.66
C THR A 856 19.63 -25.23 13.69
N PRO A 857 19.58 -24.22 14.58
CA PRO A 857 20.57 -23.15 14.62
C PRO A 857 22.00 -23.63 14.87
N SER A 858 22.21 -24.63 15.72
CA SER A 858 23.55 -25.10 16.10
C SER A 858 24.36 -25.69 14.94
N THR A 859 23.68 -26.31 13.98
CA THR A 859 24.27 -26.95 12.80
C THR A 859 24.05 -26.15 11.52
N GLY A 860 23.03 -25.28 11.48
CA GLY A 860 22.61 -24.58 10.28
C GLY A 860 21.95 -25.50 9.24
N THR A 861 21.16 -26.47 9.69
CA THR A 861 20.51 -27.49 8.84
C THR A 861 19.00 -27.33 8.77
N LEU A 862 18.40 -27.76 7.65
CA LEU A 862 16.95 -27.87 7.48
C LEU A 862 16.49 -29.31 7.71
N GLY A 863 15.38 -29.48 8.45
CA GLY A 863 14.79 -30.81 8.64
C GLY A 863 14.05 -31.33 7.40
N TYR A 864 13.47 -30.45 6.58
CA TYR A 864 12.55 -30.82 5.48
C TYR A 864 12.72 -29.89 4.29
N ALA A 865 13.07 -30.44 3.12
CA ALA A 865 13.19 -29.64 1.89
C ALA A 865 11.84 -29.10 1.39
N SER A 866 10.75 -29.84 1.60
CA SER A 866 9.38 -29.48 1.13
C SER A 866 8.47 -28.89 2.21
N GLY A 867 8.92 -28.87 3.48
CA GLY A 867 8.12 -28.47 4.64
C GLY A 867 7.03 -29.47 5.08
N VAL A 868 6.33 -29.12 6.17
CA VAL A 868 5.13 -29.78 6.69
C VAL A 868 3.97 -28.78 6.75
N THR A 869 2.74 -29.25 6.64
CA THR A 869 1.55 -28.38 6.63
C THR A 869 0.82 -28.41 7.97
N VAL A 870 0.38 -27.26 8.47
CA VAL A 870 -0.52 -27.18 9.63
C VAL A 870 -1.90 -27.74 9.27
N THR A 871 -2.35 -28.80 9.95
CA THR A 871 -3.63 -29.46 9.69
C THR A 871 -4.69 -29.13 10.73
N VAL A 872 -4.29 -28.94 11.98
CA VAL A 872 -5.18 -28.61 13.11
C VAL A 872 -4.54 -27.55 13.98
N ARG A 873 -5.38 -26.63 14.48
CA ARG A 873 -5.02 -25.70 15.56
C ARG A 873 -5.80 -26.04 16.80
N HIS A 874 -5.10 -26.23 17.91
CA HIS A 874 -5.69 -26.38 19.23
C HIS A 874 -5.72 -25.04 19.97
N THR A 875 -6.38 -25.02 21.13
CA THR A 875 -6.31 -23.87 22.03
C THR A 875 -4.84 -23.61 22.43
N PRO A 876 -4.35 -22.36 22.34
CA PRO A 876 -3.00 -22.01 22.78
C PRO A 876 -2.71 -22.46 24.21
N VAL A 877 -1.46 -22.85 24.47
CA VAL A 877 -1.01 -23.35 25.78
C VAL A 877 0.10 -22.47 26.34
N THR A 878 0.15 -22.28 27.66
CA THR A 878 1.23 -21.53 28.30
C THR A 878 2.34 -22.47 28.76
N ILE A 879 3.57 -22.22 28.31
CA ILE A 879 4.76 -23.01 28.68
C ILE A 879 5.84 -22.05 29.15
N ASN A 880 6.34 -22.25 30.37
CA ASN A 880 7.37 -21.39 30.99
C ASN A 880 7.02 -19.89 30.98
N GLY A 881 5.73 -19.55 31.05
CA GLY A 881 5.23 -18.17 31.03
C GLY A 881 5.01 -17.59 29.63
N TYR A 882 5.29 -18.33 28.56
CA TYR A 882 5.06 -17.92 27.18
C TYR A 882 3.78 -18.55 26.64
N LEU A 883 2.93 -17.74 25.99
CA LEU A 883 1.75 -18.22 25.28
C LEU A 883 2.20 -18.81 23.94
N CYS A 884 1.99 -20.11 23.77
CA CYS A 884 2.38 -20.86 22.59
C CYS A 884 1.16 -21.24 21.75
N GLU A 885 1.29 -21.13 20.44
CA GLU A 885 0.41 -21.82 19.50
C GLU A 885 0.59 -23.33 19.66
N ASP A 886 -0.50 -24.08 19.65
CA ASP A 886 -0.49 -25.54 19.76
C ASP A 886 -1.08 -26.14 18.48
N VAL A 887 -0.20 -26.68 17.63
CA VAL A 887 -0.53 -27.01 16.24
C VAL A 887 -0.17 -28.45 15.91
N GLU A 888 -1.00 -29.09 15.10
CA GLU A 888 -0.75 -30.41 14.53
C GLU A 888 -0.39 -30.31 13.04
N PHE A 889 0.51 -31.18 12.60
CA PHE A 889 1.06 -31.21 11.25
C PHE A 889 0.62 -32.42 10.44
N SER A 890 0.68 -32.29 9.11
CA SER A 890 0.39 -33.36 8.13
C SER A 890 1.25 -34.62 8.29
N SER A 891 2.43 -34.48 8.91
CA SER A 891 3.37 -35.57 9.17
C SER A 891 4.34 -35.17 10.27
N THR A 892 5.06 -36.14 10.84
CA THR A 892 6.10 -35.90 11.85
C THR A 892 7.19 -34.93 11.32
N PRO A 893 7.44 -33.77 11.96
CA PRO A 893 8.37 -32.74 11.49
C PRO A 893 9.86 -32.95 11.82
N ALA A 894 10.26 -34.06 12.47
CA ALA A 894 11.62 -34.64 12.49
C ALA A 894 11.62 -35.94 13.30
N ALA A 895 12.60 -36.83 13.08
CA ALA A 895 12.77 -38.03 13.92
C ALA A 895 13.17 -37.67 15.38
N THR A 896 13.85 -36.53 15.57
CA THR A 896 14.19 -35.95 16.89
C THR A 896 14.09 -34.43 16.81
N ILE A 897 13.28 -33.82 17.69
CA ILE A 897 13.19 -32.37 17.88
C ILE A 897 13.79 -32.03 19.24
N THR A 898 14.66 -31.03 19.27
CA THR A 898 15.19 -30.47 20.52
C THR A 898 14.38 -29.24 20.90
N VAL A 899 13.53 -29.37 21.91
CA VAL A 899 12.74 -28.26 22.44
C VAL A 899 13.60 -27.32 23.27
N GLY A 900 13.27 -26.04 23.30
CA GLY A 900 13.93 -25.03 24.11
C GLY A 900 14.10 -23.70 23.40
N TRP A 901 14.57 -22.70 24.15
CA TRP A 901 14.66 -21.31 23.70
C TRP A 901 15.66 -21.11 22.56
N ASP A 902 16.84 -21.72 22.67
CA ASP A 902 17.94 -21.58 21.72
C ASP A 902 18.11 -22.80 20.81
N ASN A 903 17.12 -23.71 20.79
CA ASN A 903 17.18 -24.99 20.08
C ASN A 903 16.45 -24.91 18.72
N ASP A 904 15.80 -26.00 18.30
CA ASP A 904 15.16 -26.09 17.00
C ASP A 904 13.99 -25.10 16.86
N LYS A 905 13.82 -24.56 15.65
CA LYS A 905 12.89 -23.47 15.35
C LYS A 905 12.02 -23.82 14.16
N MET A 906 10.75 -23.44 14.20
CA MET A 906 9.82 -23.57 13.08
C MET A 906 9.70 -22.23 12.36
N PHE A 907 10.07 -22.21 11.08
CA PHE A 907 9.85 -21.05 10.22
C PHE A 907 8.72 -21.37 9.25
N SER A 908 7.93 -20.36 8.90
CA SER A 908 7.11 -20.44 7.71
C SER A 908 7.95 -20.28 6.46
N ILE A 909 7.54 -20.91 5.38
CA ILE A 909 8.09 -20.64 4.04
C ILE A 909 7.12 -19.83 3.18
N ASP A 910 5.90 -19.57 3.69
CA ASP A 910 4.87 -18.78 3.04
C ASP A 910 4.89 -17.31 3.50
N TRP A 911 5.47 -17.02 4.68
CA TRP A 911 5.48 -15.71 5.35
C TRP A 911 6.90 -15.28 5.74
N THR A 912 7.81 -15.16 4.78
CA THR A 912 9.21 -14.72 4.98
C THR A 912 9.59 -13.50 4.15
N GLY A 913 8.61 -12.86 3.52
CA GLY A 913 8.80 -11.75 2.59
C GLY A 913 9.05 -12.21 1.15
N ASN A 914 8.36 -13.25 0.68
CA ASN A 914 8.60 -13.79 -0.67
C ASN A 914 8.26 -12.78 -1.78
N ASN A 915 9.05 -12.76 -2.85
CA ASN A 915 8.88 -11.85 -4.00
C ASN A 915 9.05 -10.36 -3.63
N TYR A 916 9.92 -10.03 -2.65
CA TYR A 916 10.25 -8.63 -2.36
C TYR A 916 10.91 -7.95 -3.58
N LEU A 917 10.65 -6.66 -3.75
CA LEU A 917 11.25 -5.85 -4.82
C LEU A 917 11.84 -4.58 -4.21
N ILE A 918 13.17 -4.45 -4.26
CA ILE A 918 13.89 -3.25 -3.84
C ILE A 918 14.52 -2.62 -5.08
N LYS A 919 13.95 -1.51 -5.53
CA LYS A 919 14.23 -0.94 -6.86
C LYS A 919 14.42 0.57 -6.82
N ASP A 920 15.40 1.07 -7.57
CA ASP A 920 15.58 2.51 -7.80
C ASP A 920 15.74 3.31 -6.48
N CYS A 921 16.31 2.68 -5.44
CA CYS A 921 16.50 3.31 -4.14
C CYS A 921 17.92 3.82 -3.93
N VAL A 922 18.06 4.81 -3.06
CA VAL A 922 19.35 5.36 -2.63
C VAL A 922 19.59 5.09 -1.15
N PHE A 923 20.64 4.34 -0.84
CA PHE A 923 21.09 4.02 0.52
C PHE A 923 22.41 4.72 0.78
N LYS A 924 22.44 5.65 1.73
CA LYS A 924 23.61 6.52 1.92
C LYS A 924 23.94 6.76 3.38
N ASN A 925 25.21 6.59 3.74
CA ASN A 925 25.77 7.04 5.02
C ASN A 925 25.12 6.47 6.30
N SER A 926 24.21 5.51 6.19
CA SER A 926 23.56 4.88 7.34
C SER A 926 24.50 3.96 8.10
N ARG A 927 24.23 3.82 9.41
CA ARG A 927 24.77 2.71 10.21
C ARG A 927 23.93 1.47 9.91
N GLY A 928 24.54 0.28 9.85
CA GLY A 928 23.89 -0.96 9.43
C GLY A 928 24.10 -1.29 7.94
N ARG A 929 23.26 -2.20 7.43
CA ARG A 929 23.27 -2.68 6.03
C ARG A 929 22.39 -1.80 5.15
N GLY A 930 22.57 -1.90 3.83
CA GLY A 930 21.62 -1.30 2.88
C GLY A 930 20.33 -2.12 2.84
N VAL A 931 20.45 -3.38 2.38
CA VAL A 931 19.35 -4.34 2.38
C VAL A 931 19.77 -5.60 3.16
N LEU A 932 18.99 -5.98 4.17
CA LEU A 932 18.94 -7.35 4.70
C LEU A 932 17.73 -8.05 4.09
N GLY A 933 17.94 -8.81 3.01
CA GLY A 933 16.86 -9.37 2.20
C GLY A 933 16.70 -10.87 2.40
N ASN A 934 15.96 -11.28 3.43
CA ASN A 934 15.56 -12.69 3.60
C ASN A 934 14.24 -12.98 2.87
N GLY A 935 14.04 -14.24 2.48
CA GLY A 935 12.86 -14.69 1.75
C GLY A 935 13.20 -15.35 0.40
N PHE A 936 12.17 -15.76 -0.34
CA PHE A 936 12.33 -16.40 -1.65
C PHE A 936 12.01 -15.43 -2.79
N TYR A 937 12.69 -15.58 -3.93
CA TYR A 937 12.39 -14.89 -5.19
C TYR A 937 12.47 -13.36 -5.15
N GLY A 938 13.29 -12.81 -4.25
CA GLY A 938 13.48 -11.37 -4.12
C GLY A 938 14.35 -10.76 -5.23
N VAL A 939 14.10 -9.50 -5.56
CA VAL A 939 14.85 -8.72 -6.57
C VAL A 939 15.37 -7.43 -5.94
N ILE A 940 16.68 -7.21 -6.05
CA ILE A 940 17.38 -5.98 -5.63
C ILE A 940 18.03 -5.39 -6.89
N THR A 941 17.42 -4.36 -7.47
CA THR A 941 17.77 -3.87 -8.80
C THR A 941 17.87 -2.35 -8.90
N ASP A 942 18.84 -1.87 -9.69
CA ASP A 942 18.95 -0.46 -10.06
C ASP A 942 19.08 0.51 -8.84
N ASN A 943 19.68 0.04 -7.73
CA ASN A 943 19.86 0.84 -6.52
C ASN A 943 21.29 1.44 -6.40
N ILE A 944 21.41 2.51 -5.62
CA ILE A 944 22.69 3.13 -5.25
C ILE A 944 22.96 2.89 -3.76
N PHE A 945 24.11 2.31 -3.44
CA PHE A 945 24.60 2.11 -2.07
C PHE A 945 25.92 2.86 -1.89
N ASN A 946 25.98 3.77 -0.91
CA ASN A 946 27.16 4.60 -0.70
C ASN A 946 27.47 4.83 0.80
N GLY A 947 28.68 4.50 1.23
CA GLY A 947 29.17 4.94 2.54
C GLY A 947 28.52 4.25 3.74
N LEU A 948 28.01 3.02 3.58
CA LEU A 948 27.32 2.30 4.65
C LEU A 948 28.30 1.67 5.63
N SER A 949 27.93 1.60 6.91
CA SER A 949 28.81 0.98 7.91
C SER A 949 29.01 -0.51 7.68
N ASP A 950 27.99 -1.23 7.21
CA ASP A 950 28.04 -2.68 7.00
C ASP A 950 27.78 -3.05 5.52
N ASN A 951 27.36 -4.28 5.23
CA ASN A 951 27.18 -4.77 3.85
C ASN A 951 26.18 -3.89 3.09
N ALA A 952 26.45 -3.58 1.82
CA ALA A 952 25.46 -2.92 0.97
C ALA A 952 24.23 -3.81 0.83
N ILE A 953 24.47 -5.09 0.55
CA ILE A 953 23.43 -6.10 0.43
C ILE A 953 23.84 -7.32 1.25
N ARG A 954 22.96 -7.76 2.14
CA ARG A 954 23.08 -8.98 2.95
C ARG A 954 21.88 -9.89 2.66
N VAL A 955 22.14 -11.09 2.16
CA VAL A 955 21.14 -12.15 1.94
C VAL A 955 21.53 -13.31 2.84
N ALA A 956 21.08 -13.25 4.09
CA ALA A 956 21.45 -14.20 5.12
C ALA A 956 20.49 -14.22 6.30
N ASN A 957 20.15 -15.42 6.77
CA ASN A 957 19.35 -15.58 7.98
C ASN A 957 20.09 -15.10 9.23
N GLY A 958 19.36 -14.48 10.15
CA GLY A 958 19.78 -14.16 11.50
C GLY A 958 19.53 -15.34 12.44
N SER A 959 20.46 -16.31 12.48
CA SER A 959 20.35 -17.53 13.31
C SER A 959 20.14 -17.22 14.80
N TYR A 960 20.78 -16.16 15.27
CA TYR A 960 20.64 -15.62 16.64
C TYR A 960 19.34 -14.81 16.82
N TRP A 961 18.99 -14.01 15.82
CA TRP A 961 17.88 -13.05 15.86
C TRP A 961 16.50 -13.65 15.60
N ASP A 962 16.42 -14.94 15.28
CA ASP A 962 15.18 -15.59 14.82
C ASP A 962 14.61 -14.97 13.53
N GLU A 963 15.49 -14.41 12.72
CA GLU A 963 15.17 -13.82 11.43
C GLU A 963 15.62 -14.79 10.32
N GLY A 964 14.73 -15.22 9.44
CA GLY A 964 15.10 -16.26 8.46
C GLY A 964 13.97 -16.63 7.51
N LEU A 965 13.99 -17.81 6.88
CA LEU A 965 14.81 -19.02 7.17
C LEU A 965 16.14 -19.12 6.39
N VAL A 966 16.06 -19.05 5.07
CA VAL A 966 17.15 -19.03 4.08
C VAL A 966 16.59 -18.37 2.81
N SER A 967 17.45 -17.96 1.89
CA SER A 967 17.00 -17.34 0.64
C SER A 967 17.22 -18.24 -0.57
N LYS A 968 16.27 -18.25 -1.50
CA LYS A 968 16.42 -18.91 -2.81
C LYS A 968 15.82 -18.08 -3.92
N GLY A 969 16.43 -18.12 -5.11
CA GLY A 969 15.91 -17.42 -6.28
C GLY A 969 16.13 -15.91 -6.25
N ILE A 970 17.19 -15.43 -5.59
CA ILE A 970 17.44 -13.99 -5.42
C ILE A 970 18.19 -13.43 -6.63
N ALA A 971 17.75 -12.27 -7.10
CA ALA A 971 18.43 -11.50 -8.14
C ALA A 971 18.94 -10.16 -7.62
N ILE A 972 20.26 -9.96 -7.69
CA ILE A 972 20.96 -8.72 -7.36
C ILE A 972 21.54 -8.18 -8.67
N LYS A 973 20.91 -7.17 -9.28
CA LYS A 973 21.29 -6.72 -10.62
C LYS A 973 21.36 -5.20 -10.79
N ASN A 974 22.25 -4.74 -11.65
CA ASN A 974 22.36 -3.32 -12.04
C ASN A 974 22.56 -2.33 -10.86
N ASN A 975 23.05 -2.78 -9.70
CA ASN A 975 23.25 -1.89 -8.56
C ASN A 975 24.62 -1.20 -8.63
N THR A 976 24.71 0.02 -8.10
CA THR A 976 25.97 0.75 -7.91
C THR A 976 26.32 0.78 -6.43
N ILE A 977 27.47 0.23 -6.05
CA ILE A 977 27.90 0.06 -4.67
C ILE A 977 29.27 0.70 -4.49
N THR A 978 29.40 1.65 -3.55
CA THR A 978 30.65 2.39 -3.30
C THR A 978 30.90 2.56 -1.81
N ASP A 979 32.13 2.29 -1.36
CA ASP A 979 32.58 2.60 0.00
C ASP A 979 31.65 2.05 1.13
N CYS A 980 31.10 0.83 0.99
CA CYS A 980 30.34 0.18 2.06
C CYS A 980 31.21 -0.77 2.90
N SER A 981 30.65 -1.26 4.01
CA SER A 981 31.31 -2.14 5.00
C SER A 981 32.42 -1.47 5.79
N LEU A 982 32.22 -0.19 6.12
CA LEU A 982 33.21 0.69 6.74
C LEU A 982 33.42 0.47 8.25
N SER A 983 32.56 -0.23 8.97
CA SER A 983 32.70 -0.43 10.42
C SER A 983 33.90 -1.31 10.76
N ALA A 984 34.55 -1.07 11.89
CA ALA A 984 35.70 -1.84 12.37
C ALA A 984 35.39 -3.35 12.41
N GLY A 985 34.19 -3.70 12.87
CA GLY A 985 33.68 -5.07 12.90
C GLY A 985 33.69 -5.70 11.52
N ASN A 986 33.08 -5.06 10.52
CA ASN A 986 33.05 -5.58 9.14
C ASN A 986 34.44 -5.61 8.50
N VAL A 987 35.27 -4.58 8.70
CA VAL A 987 36.65 -4.53 8.19
C VAL A 987 37.49 -5.69 8.73
N ALA A 988 37.29 -6.07 10.01
CA ALA A 988 38.00 -7.17 10.65
C ALA A 988 37.40 -8.55 10.33
N TRP A 989 36.07 -8.64 10.15
CA TRP A 989 35.35 -9.90 10.06
C TRP A 989 35.78 -10.73 8.85
N TYR A 990 36.07 -12.01 9.09
CA TYR A 990 36.64 -12.92 8.11
C TYR A 990 35.77 -13.07 6.84
N TYR A 991 34.46 -13.07 7.02
CA TYR A 991 33.49 -13.34 5.96
C TYR A 991 32.90 -12.07 5.32
N SER A 992 33.34 -10.86 5.69
CA SER A 992 32.70 -9.62 5.21
C SER A 992 32.86 -9.39 3.70
N GLY A 993 31.80 -8.91 3.04
CA GLY A 993 31.82 -8.44 1.65
C GLY A 993 30.82 -7.30 1.43
N GLN A 994 31.02 -6.47 0.40
CA GLN A 994 30.01 -5.43 0.11
C GLN A 994 28.67 -6.06 -0.30
N ILE A 995 28.72 -7.17 -1.04
CA ILE A 995 27.60 -8.12 -1.18
C ILE A 995 27.92 -9.36 -0.37
N PHE A 996 27.04 -9.73 0.56
CA PHE A 996 27.19 -10.88 1.44
C PHE A 996 25.99 -11.83 1.28
N VAL A 997 26.25 -13.08 0.89
CA VAL A 997 25.24 -14.11 0.69
C VAL A 997 25.64 -15.34 1.49
N ALA A 998 24.88 -15.74 2.50
CA ALA A 998 25.22 -16.93 3.30
C ALA A 998 24.01 -17.51 4.03
N ALA A 999 24.06 -18.82 4.32
CA ALA A 999 23.28 -19.39 5.41
C ALA A 999 24.15 -19.37 6.68
N LEU A 1000 23.62 -18.88 7.80
CA LEU A 1000 24.33 -18.70 9.07
C LEU A 1000 23.83 -19.68 10.13
N LYS A 1001 24.72 -20.02 11.08
CA LYS A 1001 24.47 -20.93 12.20
C LYS A 1001 25.00 -20.36 13.52
N GLY A 1002 24.40 -20.81 14.61
CA GLY A 1002 24.79 -20.51 15.99
C GLY A 1002 24.63 -19.03 16.36
N ASN A 1003 24.97 -18.73 17.62
CA ASN A 1003 24.83 -17.38 18.17
C ASN A 1003 25.92 -16.40 17.68
N THR A 1004 27.01 -16.93 17.13
CA THR A 1004 28.08 -16.15 16.51
C THR A 1004 27.80 -15.81 15.04
N GLU A 1005 26.69 -16.32 14.49
CA GLU A 1005 26.31 -16.19 13.08
C GLU A 1005 27.44 -16.61 12.12
N ASP A 1006 28.12 -17.71 12.44
CA ASP A 1006 29.13 -18.28 11.57
C ASP A 1006 28.49 -18.91 10.33
N PRO A 1007 29.17 -18.95 9.18
CA PRO A 1007 28.61 -19.60 8.00
C PRO A 1007 28.34 -21.10 8.21
N SER A 1008 27.21 -21.55 7.68
CA SER A 1008 26.79 -22.95 7.75
C SER A 1008 27.67 -23.84 6.87
N THR A 1009 27.86 -25.08 7.31
CA THR A 1009 28.50 -26.12 6.49
C THR A 1009 27.49 -26.80 5.55
N SER A 1010 26.19 -26.57 5.74
CA SER A 1010 25.13 -27.15 4.93
C SER A 1010 24.74 -26.24 3.79
N ILE A 1011 24.65 -26.78 2.57
CA ILE A 1011 24.24 -26.05 1.37
C ILE A 1011 22.72 -26.00 1.32
N ILE A 1012 22.14 -24.93 1.89
CA ILE A 1012 20.68 -24.76 2.05
C ILE A 1012 20.13 -23.48 1.40
N GLN A 1013 21.02 -22.60 0.96
CA GLN A 1013 20.73 -21.41 0.13
C GLN A 1013 20.99 -21.75 -1.34
N GLY A 1014 20.42 -21.01 -2.28
CA GLY A 1014 20.80 -21.19 -3.69
C GLY A 1014 19.96 -20.47 -4.72
N SER A 1015 20.27 -20.69 -6.00
CA SER A 1015 19.67 -19.98 -7.14
C SER A 1015 19.85 -18.46 -6.99
N ILE A 1016 21.09 -18.02 -6.81
CA ILE A 1016 21.44 -16.62 -6.57
C ILE A 1016 22.09 -16.06 -7.83
N SER A 1017 21.61 -14.91 -8.31
CA SER A 1017 22.22 -14.19 -9.43
C SER A 1017 22.72 -12.82 -8.99
N ILE A 1018 23.98 -12.52 -9.27
CA ILE A 1018 24.64 -11.23 -9.02
C ILE A 1018 25.14 -10.73 -10.37
N THR A 1019 24.39 -9.85 -11.02
CA THR A 1019 24.63 -9.51 -12.43
C THR A 1019 24.72 -8.02 -12.72
N ASN A 1020 25.65 -7.60 -13.58
CA ASN A 1020 25.76 -6.22 -14.06
C ASN A 1020 25.87 -5.16 -12.95
N ASN A 1021 26.38 -5.51 -11.77
CA ASN A 1021 26.58 -4.55 -10.69
C ASN A 1021 27.93 -3.83 -10.85
N THR A 1022 27.99 -2.57 -10.42
CA THR A 1022 29.23 -1.81 -10.30
C THR A 1022 29.61 -1.73 -8.82
N ILE A 1023 30.76 -2.29 -8.43
CA ILE A 1023 31.22 -2.35 -7.04
C ILE A 1023 32.58 -1.66 -6.92
N THR A 1024 32.66 -0.64 -6.07
CA THR A 1024 33.87 0.18 -5.92
C THR A 1024 34.35 0.22 -4.47
N ASN A 1025 35.67 0.15 -4.28
CA ASN A 1025 36.39 0.41 -3.02
C ASN A 1025 36.06 -0.48 -1.81
N TRP A 1026 35.85 -1.78 -2.00
CA TRP A 1026 35.58 -2.68 -0.86
C TRP A 1026 36.72 -2.73 0.17
N PRO A 1027 36.42 -2.78 1.48
CA PRO A 1027 37.44 -2.93 2.53
C PRO A 1027 38.15 -4.29 2.52
N ARG A 1028 37.39 -5.38 2.30
CA ARG A 1028 37.88 -6.75 2.31
C ARG A 1028 37.60 -7.51 1.02
N ASN A 1029 36.36 -7.99 0.85
CA ASN A 1029 35.88 -8.68 -0.34
C ASN A 1029 34.82 -7.82 -1.06
N ALA A 1030 34.74 -7.90 -2.39
CA ALA A 1030 33.64 -7.29 -3.14
C ALA A 1030 32.37 -8.12 -2.94
N ILE A 1031 32.49 -9.44 -3.14
CA ILE A 1031 31.39 -10.41 -3.04
C ILE A 1031 31.85 -11.58 -2.16
N TYR A 1032 31.04 -11.93 -1.17
CA TYR A 1032 31.19 -13.15 -0.38
C TYR A 1032 29.93 -14.00 -0.52
N VAL A 1033 30.09 -15.27 -0.90
CA VAL A 1033 29.02 -16.25 -1.03
C VAL A 1033 29.36 -17.51 -0.25
N CYS A 1034 28.44 -17.98 0.57
CA CYS A 1034 28.62 -19.20 1.34
C CYS A 1034 27.36 -20.08 1.38
N SER A 1035 27.54 -21.40 1.58
CA SER A 1035 26.46 -22.35 1.85
C SER A 1035 25.38 -22.39 0.76
N SER A 1036 25.79 -22.13 -0.48
CA SER A 1036 24.90 -21.81 -1.60
C SER A 1036 25.10 -22.74 -2.80
N ASP A 1037 24.00 -23.20 -3.40
CA ASP A 1037 23.97 -23.89 -4.70
C ASP A 1037 23.54 -22.95 -5.83
N SER A 1038 23.96 -23.25 -7.07
CA SER A 1038 23.45 -22.61 -8.28
C SER A 1038 23.61 -21.07 -8.24
N VAL A 1039 24.86 -20.61 -8.17
CA VAL A 1039 25.20 -19.19 -8.08
C VAL A 1039 25.74 -18.68 -9.41
N THR A 1040 25.19 -17.57 -9.90
CA THR A 1040 25.67 -16.89 -11.11
C THR A 1040 26.20 -15.50 -10.76
N ILE A 1041 27.47 -15.22 -11.08
CA ILE A 1041 28.09 -13.90 -10.98
C ILE A 1041 28.50 -13.48 -12.39
N SER A 1042 27.77 -12.56 -13.01
CA SER A 1042 27.99 -12.24 -14.42
C SER A 1042 27.95 -10.76 -14.78
N GLY A 1043 28.85 -10.30 -15.65
CA GLY A 1043 28.81 -8.93 -16.17
C GLY A 1043 29.11 -7.82 -15.16
N ASN A 1044 29.59 -8.14 -13.95
CA ASN A 1044 29.84 -7.14 -12.91
C ASN A 1044 31.15 -6.39 -13.19
N THR A 1045 31.19 -5.11 -12.84
CA THR A 1045 32.40 -4.28 -12.86
C THR A 1045 32.85 -4.01 -11.43
N MET A 1046 34.06 -4.44 -11.06
CA MET A 1046 34.59 -4.33 -9.71
C MET A 1046 35.91 -3.56 -9.71
N THR A 1047 35.97 -2.40 -9.09
CA THR A 1047 37.19 -1.58 -9.02
C THR A 1047 37.62 -1.25 -7.59
N ASN A 1048 38.87 -1.50 -7.23
CA ASN A 1048 39.46 -1.05 -5.97
C ASN A 1048 40.68 -0.18 -6.25
N TYR A 1049 40.56 1.12 -5.95
CA TYR A 1049 41.63 2.08 -6.20
C TYR A 1049 42.70 2.04 -5.09
N TYR A 1050 43.95 2.36 -5.46
CA TYR A 1050 45.04 2.55 -4.51
C TYR A 1050 45.89 3.79 -4.85
N PRO A 1051 46.21 4.67 -3.88
CA PRO A 1051 45.77 4.63 -2.47
C PRO A 1051 44.24 4.79 -2.34
N SER A 1052 43.64 4.08 -1.39
CA SER A 1052 42.18 4.07 -1.20
C SER A 1052 41.70 5.15 -0.22
N SER A 1053 40.47 5.62 -0.38
CA SER A 1053 39.80 6.60 0.49
C SER A 1053 39.28 6.03 1.83
N GLY A 1054 39.20 4.70 1.99
CA GLY A 1054 38.61 4.02 3.15
C GLY A 1054 39.50 2.94 3.79
N PRO A 1055 39.11 2.43 4.98
CA PRO A 1055 39.86 1.41 5.71
C PRO A 1055 39.95 0.12 4.91
N LYS A 1056 41.10 -0.54 4.96
CA LYS A 1056 41.33 -1.86 4.35
C LYS A 1056 41.68 -2.88 5.42
N SER A 1057 41.14 -4.08 5.28
CA SER A 1057 41.39 -5.15 6.24
C SER A 1057 42.88 -5.49 6.29
N SER A 1058 43.49 -5.51 7.47
CA SER A 1058 44.89 -5.94 7.68
C SER A 1058 45.08 -7.46 7.59
N ASN A 1059 43.99 -8.22 7.46
CA ASN A 1059 44.01 -9.68 7.40
C ASN A 1059 44.65 -10.18 6.09
N SER A 1060 45.45 -11.24 6.18
CA SER A 1060 46.33 -11.76 5.13
C SER A 1060 45.60 -12.38 3.93
N TRP A 1061 44.27 -12.58 4.00
CA TRP A 1061 43.44 -13.24 2.99
C TRP A 1061 42.43 -12.26 2.40
N ARG A 1062 42.68 -11.80 1.16
CA ARG A 1062 41.85 -10.82 0.44
C ARG A 1062 41.35 -11.41 -0.87
N GLY A 1063 40.13 -11.94 -0.86
CA GLY A 1063 39.42 -12.36 -2.07
C GLY A 1063 38.60 -11.24 -2.66
N ILE A 1064 38.60 -11.09 -3.99
CA ILE A 1064 37.65 -10.16 -4.61
C ILE A 1064 36.26 -10.81 -4.58
N MET A 1065 36.19 -12.06 -5.05
CA MET A 1065 35.05 -12.95 -4.93
C MET A 1065 35.45 -14.17 -4.09
N PHE A 1066 34.73 -14.42 -2.99
CA PHE A 1066 34.98 -15.55 -2.09
C PHE A 1066 33.78 -16.50 -2.09
N PHE A 1067 34.02 -17.78 -2.39
CA PHE A 1067 33.05 -18.86 -2.27
C PHE A 1067 33.44 -19.85 -1.17
N ASP A 1068 32.58 -20.04 -0.17
CA ASP A 1068 32.79 -20.99 0.94
C ASP A 1068 31.62 -22.00 1.01
N ASN A 1069 31.89 -23.30 0.97
CA ASN A 1069 30.85 -24.35 0.99
C ASN A 1069 29.77 -24.15 -0.09
N CYS A 1070 30.18 -23.92 -1.34
CA CYS A 1070 29.26 -23.73 -2.47
C CYS A 1070 29.25 -24.93 -3.42
N THR A 1071 28.17 -25.06 -4.19
CA THR A 1071 28.07 -25.98 -5.34
C THR A 1071 27.49 -25.26 -6.56
N ASN A 1072 27.91 -25.67 -7.77
CA ASN A 1072 27.49 -25.11 -9.06
C ASN A 1072 27.56 -23.57 -9.15
N VAL A 1073 28.77 -23.05 -9.33
CA VAL A 1073 29.01 -21.61 -9.45
C VAL A 1073 29.45 -21.26 -10.87
N ALA A 1074 28.84 -20.24 -11.46
CA ALA A 1074 29.22 -19.68 -12.75
C ALA A 1074 29.68 -18.22 -12.57
N VAL A 1075 30.94 -17.94 -12.89
CA VAL A 1075 31.53 -16.61 -12.88
C VAL A 1075 31.88 -16.24 -14.31
N THR A 1076 31.14 -15.32 -14.93
CA THR A 1076 31.28 -15.05 -16.37
C THR A 1076 31.31 -13.57 -16.71
N SER A 1077 32.15 -13.17 -17.67
CA SER A 1077 32.11 -11.81 -18.24
C SER A 1077 32.26 -10.66 -17.24
N ASN A 1078 32.89 -10.88 -16.08
CA ASN A 1078 33.14 -9.83 -15.09
C ASN A 1078 34.43 -9.08 -15.41
N THR A 1079 34.45 -7.77 -15.11
CA THR A 1079 35.65 -6.94 -15.21
C THR A 1079 36.11 -6.55 -13.80
N VAL A 1080 37.36 -6.85 -13.47
CA VAL A 1080 37.95 -6.54 -12.16
C VAL A 1080 39.22 -5.73 -12.34
N VAL A 1081 39.32 -4.62 -11.61
CA VAL A 1081 40.52 -3.81 -11.47
C VAL A 1081 40.84 -3.68 -9.98
N ASP A 1082 41.93 -4.28 -9.51
CA ASP A 1082 42.36 -4.18 -8.11
C ASP A 1082 43.78 -3.61 -8.02
N GLN A 1083 43.86 -2.33 -7.68
CA GLN A 1083 45.11 -1.60 -7.57
C GLN A 1083 45.76 -1.75 -6.18
N ARG A 1084 45.13 -2.47 -5.23
CA ARG A 1084 45.73 -2.67 -3.90
C ARG A 1084 47.10 -3.33 -4.05
N PRO A 1085 48.11 -2.92 -3.26
CA PRO A 1085 49.44 -3.49 -3.36
C PRO A 1085 49.41 -4.96 -2.94
N ALA A 1086 50.23 -5.77 -3.60
CA ALA A 1086 50.42 -7.19 -3.27
C ALA A 1086 51.20 -7.43 -1.96
N SER A 1087 51.40 -6.39 -1.12
CA SER A 1087 52.50 -6.25 -0.15
C SER A 1087 52.81 -7.47 0.76
N GLY A 1088 54.09 -7.68 1.07
CA GLY A 1088 54.69 -8.90 1.64
C GLY A 1088 54.35 -9.34 3.07
N THR A 1089 53.14 -9.05 3.59
CA THR A 1089 52.57 -9.69 4.79
C THR A 1089 51.29 -10.49 4.50
N TYR A 1090 50.73 -10.38 3.29
CA TYR A 1090 49.54 -11.12 2.85
C TYR A 1090 49.99 -12.41 2.15
N LEU A 1091 49.77 -13.56 2.80
CA LEU A 1091 50.29 -14.87 2.35
C LEU A 1091 49.61 -15.38 1.06
N ILE A 1092 48.38 -14.94 0.76
CA ILE A 1092 47.57 -15.48 -0.35
C ILE A 1092 46.64 -14.39 -0.92
N ASN A 1093 46.87 -13.94 -2.16
CA ASN A 1093 46.00 -13.00 -2.87
C ASN A 1093 45.42 -13.65 -4.14
N GLY A 1094 44.12 -13.54 -4.39
CA GLY A 1094 43.47 -14.13 -5.56
C GLY A 1094 42.15 -13.47 -5.90
N VAL A 1095 41.75 -13.53 -7.17
CA VAL A 1095 40.49 -12.95 -7.65
C VAL A 1095 39.31 -13.83 -7.23
N LEU A 1096 39.47 -15.16 -7.34
CA LEU A 1096 38.49 -16.17 -6.97
C LEU A 1096 39.06 -17.08 -5.87
N PHE A 1097 38.40 -17.10 -4.70
CA PHE A 1097 38.71 -18.04 -3.62
C PHE A 1097 37.64 -19.11 -3.49
N ARG A 1098 38.07 -20.37 -3.34
CA ARG A 1098 37.15 -21.47 -3.00
C ARG A 1098 37.61 -22.26 -1.78
N LYS A 1099 36.69 -22.47 -0.83
CA LYS A 1099 36.84 -23.31 0.37
C LYS A 1099 35.61 -24.23 0.48
N GLY A 1100 35.81 -25.51 0.80
CA GLY A 1100 34.69 -26.48 0.94
C GLY A 1100 33.80 -26.65 -0.29
N PHE A 1101 34.31 -26.30 -1.48
CA PHE A 1101 33.55 -26.31 -2.73
C PHE A 1101 33.32 -27.74 -3.21
N THR A 1102 32.08 -28.08 -3.56
CA THR A 1102 31.73 -29.39 -4.11
C THR A 1102 30.97 -29.18 -5.43
N GLY A 1103 31.42 -29.71 -6.56
CA GLY A 1103 30.74 -29.54 -7.86
C GLY A 1103 31.47 -28.64 -8.86
N ASN A 1104 30.72 -28.04 -9.80
CA ASN A 1104 31.28 -27.33 -10.96
C ASN A 1104 31.51 -25.83 -10.68
N LEU A 1105 32.69 -25.34 -11.08
CA LEU A 1105 32.98 -23.91 -11.19
C LEU A 1105 33.21 -23.59 -12.67
N ILE A 1106 32.37 -22.75 -13.26
CA ILE A 1106 32.55 -22.23 -14.62
C ILE A 1106 33.16 -20.83 -14.49
N ASP A 1107 34.36 -20.65 -15.06
CA ASP A 1107 35.04 -19.36 -15.19
C ASP A 1107 35.29 -19.09 -16.69
N SER A 1108 34.60 -18.10 -17.27
CA SER A 1108 34.76 -17.76 -18.68
C SER A 1108 34.51 -16.30 -19.01
N GLY A 1109 35.30 -15.74 -19.93
CA GLY A 1109 35.12 -14.36 -20.41
C GLY A 1109 35.41 -13.25 -19.39
N ASN A 1110 35.97 -13.57 -18.21
CA ASN A 1110 36.34 -12.57 -17.21
C ASN A 1110 37.65 -11.84 -17.57
N SER A 1111 37.75 -10.56 -17.22
CA SER A 1111 38.95 -9.73 -17.37
C SER A 1111 39.42 -9.24 -16.01
N PHE A 1112 40.65 -9.56 -15.64
CA PHE A 1112 41.23 -9.21 -14.34
C PHE A 1112 42.52 -8.40 -14.54
N THR A 1113 42.58 -7.22 -13.94
CA THR A 1113 43.76 -6.36 -13.86
C THR A 1113 44.09 -6.13 -12.39
N ASP A 1114 45.06 -6.88 -11.88
CA ASP A 1114 45.45 -6.84 -10.46
C ASP A 1114 46.97 -7.00 -10.28
N ASN A 1115 47.44 -6.75 -9.05
CA ASN A 1115 48.85 -6.84 -8.69
C ASN A 1115 49.27 -8.23 -8.18
N TYR A 1116 48.41 -9.25 -8.23
CA TYR A 1116 48.64 -10.54 -7.58
C TYR A 1116 49.41 -11.52 -8.49
N ALA A 1117 50.38 -12.25 -7.92
CA ALA A 1117 51.12 -13.28 -8.67
C ALA A 1117 50.39 -14.63 -8.65
N GLY A 1118 50.25 -15.30 -9.80
CA GLY A 1118 49.75 -16.68 -9.91
C GLY A 1118 48.42 -16.84 -10.65
N SER A 1119 47.75 -17.98 -10.44
CA SER A 1119 46.41 -18.25 -11.00
C SER A 1119 45.35 -17.33 -10.38
N ASN A 1120 44.40 -16.88 -11.21
CA ASN A 1120 43.26 -16.07 -10.77
C ASN A 1120 42.33 -16.83 -9.81
N ILE A 1121 42.31 -18.16 -9.90
CA ILE A 1121 41.60 -19.07 -8.99
C ILE A 1121 42.57 -19.63 -7.95
N ARG A 1122 42.19 -19.57 -6.67
CA ARG A 1122 42.94 -20.17 -5.55
C ARG A 1122 42.08 -21.09 -4.68
N ASP A 1123 42.62 -22.29 -4.45
CA ASP A 1123 42.04 -23.32 -3.59
C ASP A 1123 42.55 -23.20 -2.18
N VAL A 1124 41.65 -22.83 -1.27
CA VAL A 1124 41.99 -22.55 0.13
C VAL A 1124 42.02 -23.84 0.96
N THR A 1125 41.61 -24.98 0.40
CA THR A 1125 41.67 -26.29 1.07
C THR A 1125 43.08 -26.75 1.41
N SER A 1126 44.11 -26.06 0.89
CA SER A 1126 45.53 -26.34 1.11
C SER A 1126 46.22 -25.42 2.13
N TYR A 1127 45.48 -24.51 2.80
CA TYR A 1127 46.03 -23.50 3.71
C TYR A 1127 45.37 -23.46 5.09
#